data_AF-A0A165MVC2-F1
#
_entry.id   AF-A0A165MVC2-F1
#
_cell.length_a   1.000
_cell.length_b   1.000
_cell.length_c   1.000
_cell.angle_alpha   90.00
_cell.angle_beta   90.00
_cell.angle_gamma   90.00
#
_symmetry.space_group_name_H-M   'P 1'
#
loop_
_entity.id
_entity.type
_entity.pdbx_description
1 polymer ?
#
loop_
_entity_poly.entity_id
_entity_poly.type
_entity_poly.pdbx_seq_one_letter_code
_entity_poly.pdbx_strand_id
1 'polypeptide(L)'
;MHHEEIFDQPGGDDFVDVKYVFEDAARDMQPDELIFTEGFNIQDAMSAIEIGEPRMDSGMIPEAAERPEFQPLALLLPEEVCWVMDRILACEIEWHTGNALSQTVFTVLYVHHLNDIDPDYIMDTDGITRDPSRPLELITVVIRSAVMGMLKCCDLVWRELSKNRVHEGEDWQGEKCEISLLEGYPIRGIIKAIEQAGHWVRTATTVSATLRNELLSRLLFRKTMIELITLHLPEDHDKLQAHLTTAQGLLKGFKSRPVPAPPPHSPAHLVFDPYVTRRLHSFIPLRPIQLPAQEKAWEGIEAALDGWQELYYLSTVTSVTTWKMVGQTRVWSSQASRTNPFLRSLTQSFFFDGSRFIGRYEDNWIIERFCEETIGVKLEDINLIIQNSWKDEAKPPIGYLHRLMIKVMMPYIRSFWHNPPRQRRFLSKSLLDWHVLYASTQDLLQSCHTEDESEARILDGLPKALLLWRLEIIQEVVLSGFQLDLYNPDEASMVYWYACQVMMARLECLDALLGATPPDSMTSDELRFQRSFVTALHDMCLATALLAKKPPIFSPERSFLNFERRCKWAFREEYSQVPVEPVAQPNFEDYMTWRDAETSTPPDRLLESASAVLLELSESDCAGRAGFWWKDRLKCVSKLASLCTQMADKIRSADGPLNFQYAKNVSPWFPVLC
;
A
#
# COMPACT_ATOMS: atom_id res chain seq x y z
N MET A 1 -3.88 71.98 -2.45
CA MET A 1 -5.00 71.02 -2.51
C MET A 1 -4.42 69.68 -2.13
N HIS A 2 -4.79 69.19 -0.95
CA HIS A 2 -4.45 67.84 -0.52
C HIS A 2 -5.16 66.85 -1.44
N HIS A 3 -4.40 66.01 -2.14
CA HIS A 3 -4.94 64.77 -2.68
C HIS A 3 -5.17 63.86 -1.47
N GLU A 4 -6.41 63.80 -0.97
CA GLU A 4 -6.84 62.66 -0.17
C GLU A 4 -6.77 61.45 -1.10
N GLU A 5 -5.86 60.54 -0.79
CA GLU A 5 -5.86 59.19 -1.36
C GLU A 5 -7.23 58.59 -1.01
N ILE A 6 -8.10 58.49 -2.01
CA ILE A 6 -9.36 57.75 -1.90
C ILE A 6 -8.93 56.29 -1.71
N PHE A 7 -8.83 55.90 -0.45
CA PHE A 7 -8.68 54.50 -0.06
C PHE A 7 -10.03 53.86 -0.39
N ASP A 8 -10.13 53.29 -1.59
CA ASP A 8 -11.31 52.53 -2.02
C ASP A 8 -11.48 51.38 -1.03
N GLN A 9 -12.47 51.46 -0.14
CA GLN A 9 -12.68 50.44 0.87
C GLN A 9 -13.04 49.13 0.16
N PRO A 10 -12.35 48.02 0.43
CA PRO A 10 -12.71 46.72 -0.14
C PRO A 10 -14.11 46.34 0.35
N GLY A 11 -15.11 46.55 -0.51
CA GLY A 11 -16.53 46.38 -0.19
C GLY A 11 -17.46 47.41 -0.88
N GLY A 12 -16.95 48.59 -1.22
CA GLY A 12 -17.75 49.69 -1.81
C GLY A 12 -18.43 50.58 -0.77
N ASP A 13 -19.21 51.55 -1.24
CA ASP A 13 -19.78 52.67 -0.43
C ASP A 13 -20.77 52.24 0.68
N ASP A 14 -21.25 50.99 0.66
CA ASP A 14 -22.24 50.45 1.60
C ASP A 14 -21.63 49.85 2.88
N PHE A 15 -20.30 49.86 3.01
CA PHE A 15 -19.60 49.31 4.18
C PHE A 15 -19.38 50.38 5.25
N VAL A 16 -19.58 49.99 6.52
CA VAL A 16 -19.36 50.87 7.68
C VAL A 16 -18.23 50.30 8.52
N ASP A 17 -17.22 51.11 8.83
CA ASP A 17 -16.15 50.72 9.75
C ASP A 17 -16.70 50.53 11.18
N VAL A 18 -16.60 49.30 11.68
CA VAL A 18 -17.06 48.89 13.01
C VAL A 18 -15.89 48.57 13.96
N LYS A 19 -14.64 48.88 13.59
CA LYS A 19 -13.45 48.60 14.41
C LYS A 19 -13.59 49.09 15.85
N TYR A 20 -14.09 50.31 16.04
CA TYR A 20 -14.25 50.90 17.37
C TYR A 20 -15.23 50.13 18.27
N VAL A 21 -16.28 49.52 17.67
CA VAL A 21 -17.27 48.72 18.40
C VAL A 21 -16.63 47.46 18.97
N PHE A 22 -15.81 46.78 18.16
CA PHE A 22 -15.08 45.59 18.60
C PHE A 22 -14.00 45.92 19.63
N GLU A 23 -13.26 47.01 19.46
CA GLU A 23 -12.25 47.44 20.44
C GLU A 23 -12.86 47.80 21.79
N ASP A 24 -14.03 48.45 21.82
CA ASP A 24 -14.70 48.81 23.07
C ASP A 24 -15.28 47.57 23.77
N ALA A 25 -15.98 46.70 23.03
CA ALA A 25 -16.48 45.44 23.56
C ALA A 25 -15.36 44.53 24.10
N ALA A 26 -14.20 44.49 23.43
CA ALA A 26 -13.04 43.72 23.88
C ALA A 26 -12.44 44.23 25.19
N ARG A 27 -12.59 45.52 25.54
CA ARG A 27 -12.14 46.08 26.83
C ARG A 27 -13.01 45.64 28.01
N ASP A 28 -14.29 45.35 27.74
CA ASP A 28 -15.22 44.88 28.76
C ASP A 28 -15.06 43.38 29.08
N MET A 29 -14.37 42.63 28.22
CA MET A 29 -14.09 41.20 28.40
C MET A 29 -13.10 40.94 29.54
N GLN A 30 -13.34 39.89 30.31
CA GLN A 30 -12.39 39.42 31.32
C GLN A 30 -11.27 38.57 30.68
N PRO A 31 -10.07 38.50 31.28
CA PRO A 31 -9.06 37.53 30.88
C PRO A 31 -9.64 36.11 30.86
N ASP A 32 -9.28 35.33 29.83
CA ASP A 32 -9.77 33.96 29.56
C ASP A 32 -11.25 33.85 29.12
N GLU A 33 -11.94 34.97 28.93
CA GLU A 33 -13.29 34.97 28.36
C GLU A 33 -13.23 34.74 26.84
N LEU A 34 -14.04 33.79 26.37
CA LEU A 34 -14.16 33.45 24.95
C LEU A 34 -15.63 33.53 24.54
N ILE A 35 -15.92 34.29 23.50
CA ILE A 35 -17.26 34.43 22.94
C ILE A 35 -17.34 33.58 21.69
N PHE A 36 -18.21 32.58 21.71
CA PHE A 36 -18.46 31.70 20.58
C PHE A 36 -19.92 31.81 20.12
N THR A 37 -20.15 31.56 18.84
CA THR A 37 -21.50 31.30 18.32
C THR A 37 -22.02 29.98 18.88
N GLU A 38 -23.34 29.88 19.06
CA GLU A 38 -24.00 28.65 19.49
C GLU A 38 -23.59 27.46 18.61
N GLY A 39 -23.03 26.41 19.22
CA GLY A 39 -22.58 25.19 18.54
C GLY A 39 -21.11 25.14 18.13
N PHE A 40 -20.37 26.27 18.16
CA PHE A 40 -18.93 26.28 17.91
C PHE A 40 -18.14 26.07 19.20
N ASN A 41 -17.16 25.17 19.18
CA ASN A 41 -16.37 24.82 20.36
C ASN A 41 -14.85 24.99 20.12
N ILE A 42 -14.06 24.90 21.20
CA ILE A 42 -12.60 25.08 21.16
C ILE A 42 -11.90 24.01 20.29
N GLN A 43 -12.43 22.79 20.22
CA GLN A 43 -11.85 21.74 19.37
C GLN A 43 -11.97 22.11 17.88
N ASP A 44 -13.08 22.73 17.48
CA ASP A 44 -13.26 23.23 16.11
C ASP A 44 -12.21 24.32 15.80
N ALA A 45 -11.94 25.20 16.77
CA ALA A 45 -10.93 26.25 16.67
C ALA A 45 -9.49 25.71 16.54
N MET A 46 -9.19 24.47 16.97
CA MET A 46 -7.84 23.89 16.83
C MET A 46 -7.41 23.67 15.38
N SER A 47 -8.35 23.66 14.43
CA SER A 47 -8.07 23.57 12.99
C SER A 47 -7.99 24.92 12.27
N ALA A 48 -8.17 26.04 12.99
CA ALA A 48 -8.14 27.36 12.40
C ALA A 48 -6.75 27.72 11.86
N ILE A 49 -6.74 28.44 10.74
CA ILE A 49 -5.53 28.99 10.14
C ILE A 49 -5.28 30.37 10.75
N GLU A 50 -4.02 30.65 11.11
CA GLU A 50 -3.59 31.97 11.59
C GLU A 50 -2.97 32.78 10.45
N ILE A 51 -3.60 33.91 10.11
CA ILE A 51 -3.10 34.85 9.10
C ILE A 51 -1.88 35.58 9.68
N GLY A 52 -0.82 35.73 8.87
CA GLY A 52 0.42 36.38 9.27
C GLY A 52 1.45 35.46 9.93
N GLU A 53 1.09 34.22 10.30
CA GLU A 53 2.06 33.23 10.77
C GLU A 53 2.64 32.45 9.58
N PRO A 54 3.97 32.52 9.30
CA PRO A 54 4.56 31.96 8.08
C PRO A 54 4.39 30.44 7.89
N ARG A 55 4.00 29.71 8.93
CA ARG A 55 3.77 28.26 8.88
C ARG A 55 2.34 27.88 8.53
N MET A 56 1.39 28.78 8.75
CA MET A 56 -0.04 28.56 8.58
C MET A 56 -0.61 29.38 7.43
N ASP A 57 -0.04 30.56 7.19
CA ASP A 57 -0.45 31.44 6.11
C ASP A 57 0.25 31.07 4.79
N SER A 58 -0.50 30.47 3.87
CA SER A 58 0.00 30.13 2.53
C SER A 58 0.25 31.37 1.66
N GLY A 59 -0.35 32.52 1.98
CA GLY A 59 -0.14 33.79 1.31
C GLY A 59 1.20 34.45 1.62
N MET A 60 1.82 34.07 2.75
CA MET A 60 3.11 34.60 3.19
C MET A 60 4.27 33.87 2.50
N ILE A 61 4.73 34.40 1.37
CA ILE A 61 5.92 33.90 0.67
C ILE A 61 7.20 34.64 1.09
N PRO A 62 8.35 33.95 1.23
CA PRO A 62 9.63 34.63 1.40
C PRO A 62 9.98 35.48 0.18
N GLU A 63 10.58 36.66 0.37
CA GLU A 63 11.04 37.53 -0.73
C GLU A 63 11.95 36.79 -1.73
N ALA A 64 12.82 35.91 -1.23
CA ALA A 64 13.71 35.09 -2.06
C ALA A 64 12.97 34.05 -2.94
N ALA A 65 11.69 33.81 -2.67
CA ALA A 65 10.83 32.92 -3.41
C ALA A 65 9.88 33.66 -4.38
N GLU A 66 9.93 35.00 -4.41
CA GLU A 66 9.19 35.78 -5.39
C GLU A 66 9.64 35.45 -6.81
N ARG A 67 8.68 35.38 -7.72
CA ARG A 67 8.87 35.00 -9.12
C ARG A 67 8.12 35.98 -10.01
N PRO A 68 8.62 36.25 -11.22
CA PRO A 68 7.85 36.99 -12.19
C PRO A 68 6.54 36.26 -12.51
N GLU A 69 5.55 37.03 -12.94
CA GLU A 69 4.27 36.46 -13.38
C GLU A 69 4.49 35.49 -14.54
N PHE A 70 3.81 34.34 -14.47
CA PHE A 70 3.91 33.32 -15.50
C PHE A 70 3.16 33.74 -16.76
N GLN A 71 3.84 33.69 -17.89
CA GLN A 71 3.26 33.99 -19.21
C GLN A 71 3.03 32.68 -19.96
N PRO A 72 1.78 32.20 -20.13
CA PRO A 72 1.50 30.89 -20.72
C PRO A 72 2.01 30.70 -22.15
N LEU A 73 2.14 31.78 -22.93
CA LEU A 73 2.61 31.74 -24.32
C LEU A 73 4.10 32.10 -24.47
N ALA A 74 4.87 32.14 -23.38
CA ALA A 74 6.32 32.39 -23.42
C ALA A 74 7.06 31.28 -24.17
N LEU A 75 7.67 31.62 -25.30
CA LEU A 75 8.26 30.67 -26.25
C LEU A 75 9.41 29.84 -25.65
N LEU A 76 9.35 28.51 -25.85
CA LEU A 76 10.32 27.54 -25.35
C LEU A 76 11.08 26.85 -26.49
N LEU A 77 12.32 26.45 -26.23
CA LEU A 77 13.10 25.58 -27.12
C LEU A 77 12.60 24.12 -27.02
N PRO A 78 12.80 23.29 -28.06
CA PRO A 78 12.38 21.88 -28.02
C PRO A 78 13.00 21.07 -26.87
N GLU A 79 14.26 21.34 -26.52
CA GLU A 79 14.93 20.74 -25.35
C GLU A 79 14.35 21.20 -24.02
N GLU A 80 13.95 22.48 -23.91
CA GLU A 80 13.26 23.03 -22.74
C GLU A 80 11.90 22.34 -22.55
N VAL A 81 11.17 22.09 -23.64
CA VAL A 81 9.90 21.35 -23.62
C VAL A 81 10.10 19.91 -23.17
N CYS A 82 11.14 19.22 -23.65
CA CYS A 82 11.46 17.87 -23.19
C CYS A 82 11.74 17.85 -21.68
N TRP A 83 12.51 18.83 -21.19
CA TRP A 83 12.78 18.98 -19.76
C TRP A 83 11.50 19.24 -18.96
N VAL A 84 10.62 20.13 -19.42
CA VAL A 84 9.32 20.39 -18.79
C VAL A 84 8.48 19.11 -18.71
N MET A 85 8.39 18.34 -19.79
CA MET A 85 7.64 17.06 -19.81
C MET A 85 8.22 16.03 -18.82
N ASP A 86 9.54 15.99 -18.66
CA ASP A 86 10.21 15.12 -17.68
C ASP A 86 9.90 15.54 -16.24
N ARG A 87 9.89 16.86 -15.96
CA ARG A 87 9.52 17.41 -14.64
C ARG A 87 8.03 17.24 -14.32
N ILE A 88 7.15 17.29 -15.32
CA ILE A 88 5.73 16.96 -15.21
C ILE A 88 5.56 15.50 -14.73
N LEU A 89 6.31 14.56 -15.30
CA LEU A 89 6.31 13.16 -14.82
C LEU A 89 6.78 13.05 -13.37
N ALA A 90 7.77 13.83 -12.95
CA ALA A 90 8.21 13.86 -11.55
C ALA A 90 7.10 14.35 -10.61
N CYS A 91 6.34 15.39 -11.01
CA CYS A 91 5.20 15.87 -10.22
C CYS A 91 4.12 14.79 -10.05
N GLU A 92 3.77 14.08 -11.13
CA GLU A 92 2.79 13.01 -11.09
C GLU A 92 3.23 11.84 -10.19
N ILE A 93 4.50 11.43 -10.27
CA ILE A 93 5.02 10.36 -9.41
C ILE A 93 5.05 10.78 -7.94
N GLU A 94 5.40 12.02 -7.63
CA GLU A 94 5.35 12.51 -6.24
C GLU A 94 3.93 12.58 -5.68
N TRP A 95 2.91 12.79 -6.52
CA TRP A 95 1.52 12.62 -6.07
C TRP A 95 1.22 11.15 -5.78
N HIS A 96 1.66 10.23 -6.66
CA HIS A 96 1.51 8.79 -6.45
C HIS A 96 2.27 8.26 -5.21
N THR A 97 3.22 8.99 -4.62
CA THR A 97 3.89 8.61 -3.37
C THR A 97 3.18 9.10 -2.11
N GLY A 98 2.08 9.85 -2.26
CA GLY A 98 1.20 10.28 -1.15
C GLY A 98 1.21 11.78 -0.84
N ASN A 99 1.97 12.60 -1.58
CA ASN A 99 1.92 14.05 -1.44
C ASN A 99 0.61 14.63 -2.01
N ALA A 100 0.25 15.87 -1.63
CA ALA A 100 -0.95 16.53 -2.15
C ALA A 100 -0.79 17.00 -3.60
N LEU A 101 -1.90 17.06 -4.34
CA LEU A 101 -1.94 17.64 -5.70
C LEU A 101 -1.44 19.09 -5.71
N SER A 102 -1.78 19.86 -4.67
CA SER A 102 -1.37 21.25 -4.47
C SER A 102 0.14 21.44 -4.27
N GLN A 103 0.84 20.41 -3.79
CA GLN A 103 2.31 20.40 -3.63
C GLN A 103 3.05 19.86 -4.86
N THR A 104 2.33 19.24 -5.81
CA THR A 104 2.90 18.45 -6.91
C THR A 104 2.32 18.87 -8.26
N VAL A 105 1.28 18.19 -8.74
CA VAL A 105 0.68 18.36 -10.07
C VAL A 105 0.21 19.79 -10.32
N PHE A 106 -0.40 20.45 -9.32
CA PHE A 106 -0.88 21.82 -9.46
C PHE A 106 0.22 22.87 -9.41
N THR A 107 1.46 22.49 -9.07
CA THR A 107 2.61 23.40 -9.22
C THR A 107 2.93 23.64 -10.69
N VAL A 108 2.47 22.78 -11.60
CA VAL A 108 2.58 22.98 -13.05
C VAL A 108 1.59 24.06 -13.48
N LEU A 109 2.06 25.27 -13.75
CA LEU A 109 1.18 26.42 -13.99
C LEU A 109 0.30 26.28 -15.23
N TYR A 110 0.73 25.52 -16.25
CA TYR A 110 -0.10 25.23 -17.41
C TYR A 110 -1.44 24.54 -17.06
N VAL A 111 -1.56 23.88 -15.90
CA VAL A 111 -2.82 23.29 -15.43
C VAL A 111 -3.90 24.37 -15.27
N HIS A 112 -3.51 25.55 -14.80
CA HIS A 112 -4.43 26.68 -14.54
C HIS A 112 -4.70 27.53 -15.79
N HIS A 113 -3.94 27.31 -16.86
CA HIS A 113 -3.93 28.13 -18.08
C HIS A 113 -4.24 27.31 -19.35
N LEU A 114 -4.93 26.18 -19.23
CA LEU A 114 -5.23 25.29 -20.37
C LEU A 114 -6.05 25.98 -21.48
N ASN A 115 -6.94 26.90 -21.11
CA ASN A 115 -7.73 27.67 -22.07
C ASN A 115 -6.88 28.73 -22.79
N ASP A 116 -5.91 29.32 -22.09
CA ASP A 116 -5.05 30.38 -22.63
C ASP A 116 -4.07 29.87 -23.70
N ILE A 117 -3.74 28.57 -23.65
CA ILE A 117 -2.85 27.89 -24.60
C ILE A 117 -3.59 27.08 -25.65
N ASP A 118 -4.92 27.16 -25.70
CA ASP A 118 -5.74 26.41 -26.64
C ASP A 118 -5.74 27.06 -28.03
N PRO A 119 -5.29 26.35 -29.09
CA PRO A 119 -5.28 26.89 -30.45
C PRO A 119 -6.61 27.46 -30.92
N ASP A 120 -7.74 26.92 -30.45
CA ASP A 120 -9.08 27.36 -30.87
C ASP A 120 -9.53 28.67 -30.19
N TYR A 121 -8.93 29.03 -29.05
CA TYR A 121 -9.27 30.24 -28.28
C TYR A 121 -8.24 31.38 -28.41
N ILE A 122 -7.08 31.11 -29.01
CA ILE A 122 -6.06 32.15 -29.26
C ILE A 122 -6.54 33.03 -30.43
N MET A 123 -7.12 34.19 -30.11
CA MET A 123 -7.69 35.11 -31.09
C MET A 123 -6.66 36.02 -31.77
N ASP A 124 -5.49 36.25 -31.16
CA ASP A 124 -4.51 37.23 -31.64
C ASP A 124 -3.06 36.69 -31.55
N THR A 125 -2.58 36.08 -32.64
CA THR A 125 -1.18 35.61 -32.75
C THR A 125 -0.24 36.69 -33.29
N ASP A 126 -0.76 37.85 -33.68
CA ASP A 126 0.02 38.86 -34.43
C ASP A 126 1.02 39.62 -33.54
N GLY A 127 0.83 39.60 -32.22
CA GLY A 127 1.77 40.15 -31.23
C GLY A 127 2.91 39.19 -30.81
N ILE A 128 2.88 37.91 -31.23
CA ILE A 128 3.87 36.91 -30.82
C ILE A 128 5.02 36.90 -31.82
N THR A 129 6.22 37.29 -31.39
CA THR A 129 7.43 37.26 -32.21
C THR A 129 7.70 35.84 -32.70
N ARG A 130 7.66 35.64 -34.03
CA ARG A 130 7.93 34.32 -34.63
C ARG A 130 9.42 33.99 -34.56
N ASP A 131 9.80 33.09 -33.65
CA ASP A 131 11.13 32.50 -33.60
C ASP A 131 11.09 31.08 -34.22
N PRO A 132 11.78 30.83 -35.35
CA PRO A 132 11.82 29.51 -35.97
C PRO A 132 12.37 28.42 -35.04
N SER A 133 13.25 28.78 -34.11
CA SER A 133 13.83 27.85 -33.13
C SER A 133 12.89 27.56 -31.95
N ARG A 134 11.87 28.40 -31.74
CA ARG A 134 10.85 28.25 -30.69
C ARG A 134 9.42 28.34 -31.26
N PRO A 135 8.98 27.35 -32.04
CA PRO A 135 7.62 27.33 -32.58
C PRO A 135 6.56 27.40 -31.47
N LEU A 136 5.53 28.21 -31.65
CA LEU A 136 4.44 28.39 -30.67
C LEU A 136 3.69 27.08 -30.40
N GLU A 137 3.60 26.20 -31.38
CA GLU A 137 2.93 24.91 -31.30
C GLU A 137 3.62 23.92 -30.35
N LEU A 138 4.88 24.17 -29.97
CA LEU A 138 5.50 23.47 -28.83
C LEU A 138 4.71 23.68 -27.54
N ILE A 139 4.07 24.84 -27.38
CA ILE A 139 3.23 25.15 -26.23
C ILE A 139 1.79 24.72 -26.51
N THR A 140 1.18 25.27 -27.56
CA THR A 140 -0.26 25.17 -27.80
C THR A 140 -0.72 23.78 -28.25
N VAL A 141 0.20 22.98 -28.81
CA VAL A 141 -0.08 21.60 -29.25
C VAL A 141 0.66 20.60 -28.37
N VAL A 142 1.98 20.72 -28.20
CA VAL A 142 2.78 19.70 -27.51
C VAL A 142 2.62 19.74 -25.99
N ILE A 143 2.92 20.87 -25.33
CA ILE A 143 2.74 20.99 -23.88
C ILE A 143 1.29 20.84 -23.48
N ARG A 144 0.36 21.50 -24.19
CA ARG A 144 -1.08 21.38 -23.91
C ARG A 144 -1.54 19.93 -23.90
N SER A 145 -1.22 19.14 -24.94
CA SER A 145 -1.60 17.72 -24.97
C SER A 145 -0.90 16.89 -23.89
N ALA A 146 0.35 17.21 -23.53
CA ALA A 146 1.07 16.53 -22.46
C ALA A 146 0.46 16.80 -21.07
N VAL A 147 0.08 18.04 -20.77
CA VAL A 147 -0.57 18.45 -19.52
C VAL A 147 -1.98 17.88 -19.43
N MET A 148 -2.76 17.96 -20.52
CA MET A 148 -4.08 17.32 -20.59
C MET A 148 -3.97 15.80 -20.37
N GLY A 149 -2.95 15.16 -20.93
CA GLY A 149 -2.66 13.75 -20.69
C GLY A 149 -2.30 13.44 -19.24
N MET A 150 -1.46 14.26 -18.61
CA MET A 150 -1.11 14.12 -17.18
C MET A 150 -2.35 14.24 -16.30
N LEU A 151 -3.16 15.29 -16.49
CA LEU A 151 -4.38 15.49 -15.71
C LEU A 151 -5.34 14.32 -15.87
N LYS A 152 -5.46 13.77 -17.09
CA LYS A 152 -6.30 12.60 -17.33
C LYS A 152 -5.78 11.34 -16.64
N CYS A 153 -4.46 11.11 -16.61
CA CYS A 153 -3.87 10.05 -15.78
C CYS A 153 -4.24 10.26 -14.31
N CYS A 154 -4.12 11.48 -13.80
CA CYS A 154 -4.44 11.80 -12.41
C CYS A 154 -5.93 11.57 -12.10
N ASP A 155 -6.86 11.98 -12.97
CA ASP A 155 -8.29 11.68 -12.85
C ASP A 155 -8.56 10.17 -12.74
N LEU A 156 -7.99 9.38 -13.65
CA LEU A 156 -8.20 7.93 -13.65
C LEU A 156 -7.67 7.26 -12.38
N VAL A 157 -6.48 7.66 -11.93
CA VAL A 157 -5.88 7.18 -10.68
C VAL A 157 -6.73 7.62 -9.48
N TRP A 158 -7.16 8.88 -9.45
CA TRP A 158 -8.01 9.44 -8.40
C TRP A 158 -9.33 8.67 -8.27
N ARG A 159 -9.97 8.30 -9.39
CA ARG A 159 -11.19 7.48 -9.39
C ARG A 159 -10.98 6.09 -8.80
N GLU A 160 -9.83 5.48 -9.04
CA GLU A 160 -9.49 4.17 -8.47
C GLU A 160 -9.25 4.29 -6.95
N LEU A 161 -8.46 5.28 -6.53
CA LEU A 161 -8.15 5.52 -5.12
C LEU A 161 -9.39 5.91 -4.29
N SER A 162 -10.34 6.62 -4.90
CA SER A 162 -11.62 7.00 -4.28
C SER A 162 -12.54 5.82 -3.97
N LYS A 163 -12.20 4.60 -4.39
CA LYS A 163 -12.95 3.38 -4.04
C LYS A 163 -12.66 2.87 -2.61
N ASN A 164 -11.92 3.63 -1.79
CA ASN A 164 -11.67 3.37 -0.37
C ASN A 164 -11.00 2.01 -0.06
N ARG A 165 -10.17 1.51 -0.98
CA ARG A 165 -9.35 0.29 -0.76
C ARG A 165 -7.98 0.59 -0.12
N VAL A 166 -7.60 1.86 -0.19
CA VAL A 166 -6.46 2.47 0.52
C VAL A 166 -6.96 3.71 1.24
N HIS A 167 -6.20 4.23 2.20
CA HIS A 167 -6.67 5.27 3.12
C HIS A 167 -6.28 6.67 2.65
N GLU A 168 -7.27 7.52 2.38
CA GLU A 168 -7.07 8.95 2.17
C GLU A 168 -6.53 9.62 3.44
N GLY A 169 -5.63 10.59 3.28
CA GLY A 169 -4.94 11.28 4.37
C GLY A 169 -3.73 10.54 4.92
N GLU A 170 -3.49 9.29 4.51
CA GLU A 170 -2.37 8.46 4.96
C GLU A 170 -1.61 7.84 3.78
N ASP A 171 -2.30 7.08 2.92
CA ASP A 171 -1.71 6.46 1.74
C ASP A 171 -1.62 7.44 0.57
N TRP A 172 -2.61 8.34 0.44
CA TRP A 172 -2.71 9.31 -0.64
C TRP A 172 -3.53 10.55 -0.21
N GLN A 173 -3.45 11.63 -0.97
CA GLN A 173 -4.20 12.87 -0.75
C GLN A 173 -5.14 13.13 -1.94
N GLY A 174 -6.44 13.21 -1.66
CA GLY A 174 -7.49 13.34 -2.67
C GLY A 174 -7.96 14.77 -2.95
N GLU A 175 -7.51 15.76 -2.18
CA GLU A 175 -7.96 17.15 -2.29
C GLU A 175 -7.57 17.77 -3.65
N LYS A 176 -8.57 18.34 -4.35
CA LYS A 176 -8.42 18.91 -5.70
C LYS A 176 -8.33 20.44 -5.70
N CYS A 177 -8.58 21.11 -4.58
CA CYS A 177 -8.53 22.58 -4.48
C CYS A 177 -9.41 23.27 -5.54
N GLU A 178 -10.58 22.68 -5.85
CA GLU A 178 -11.51 23.12 -6.90
C GLU A 178 -10.95 23.12 -8.34
N ILE A 179 -9.82 22.47 -8.58
CA ILE A 179 -9.23 22.33 -9.91
C ILE A 179 -9.69 21.02 -10.56
N SER A 180 -10.14 21.11 -11.81
CA SER A 180 -10.54 19.93 -12.58
C SER A 180 -9.32 19.13 -13.05
N LEU A 181 -9.39 17.80 -12.89
CA LEU A 181 -8.46 16.85 -13.49
C LEU A 181 -8.90 16.40 -14.90
N LEU A 182 -9.80 17.15 -15.55
CA LEU A 182 -10.45 16.79 -16.81
C LEU A 182 -11.35 15.55 -16.68
N GLU A 183 -12.10 15.47 -15.59
CA GLU A 183 -13.01 14.36 -15.28
C GLU A 183 -14.10 14.19 -16.36
N GLY A 184 -14.64 15.32 -16.84
CA GLY A 184 -15.66 15.37 -17.88
C GLY A 184 -15.13 15.16 -19.30
N TYR A 185 -13.80 15.21 -19.51
CA TYR A 185 -13.23 15.11 -20.85
C TYR A 185 -13.04 13.63 -21.25
N PRO A 186 -13.47 13.20 -22.44
CA PRO A 186 -13.38 11.81 -22.86
C PRO A 186 -11.93 11.39 -23.14
N ILE A 187 -11.55 10.19 -22.69
CA ILE A 187 -10.21 9.61 -22.88
C ILE A 187 -9.78 9.63 -24.35
N ARG A 188 -10.69 9.24 -25.26
CA ARG A 188 -10.45 9.25 -26.71
C ARG A 188 -10.08 10.63 -27.24
N GLY A 189 -10.66 11.70 -26.68
CA GLY A 189 -10.34 13.07 -27.04
C GLY A 189 -8.92 13.46 -26.65
N ILE A 190 -8.48 13.05 -25.45
CA ILE A 190 -7.11 13.27 -24.96
C ILE A 190 -6.10 12.50 -25.82
N ILE A 191 -6.35 11.22 -26.11
CA ILE A 191 -5.48 10.41 -26.98
C ILE A 191 -5.34 11.07 -28.36
N LYS A 192 -6.46 11.55 -28.95
CA LYS A 192 -6.44 12.24 -30.24
C LYS A 192 -5.59 13.52 -30.19
N ALA A 193 -5.67 14.30 -29.12
CA ALA A 193 -4.83 15.50 -28.95
C ALA A 193 -3.34 15.16 -28.89
N ILE A 194 -2.97 14.09 -28.17
CA ILE A 194 -1.58 13.60 -28.12
C ILE A 194 -1.12 13.09 -29.49
N GLU A 195 -1.98 12.39 -30.24
CA GLU A 195 -1.67 11.93 -31.60
C GLU A 195 -1.49 13.09 -32.59
N GLN A 196 -2.30 14.13 -32.48
CA GLN A 196 -2.16 15.37 -33.26
C GLN A 196 -0.84 16.08 -32.95
N ALA A 197 -0.47 16.17 -31.67
CA ALA A 197 0.83 16.67 -31.27
C ALA A 197 1.97 15.83 -31.84
N GLY A 198 1.85 14.50 -31.78
CA GLY A 198 2.83 13.60 -32.40
C GLY A 198 2.92 13.76 -33.93
N HIS A 199 1.80 14.01 -34.61
CA HIS A 199 1.82 14.29 -36.05
C HIS A 199 2.55 15.62 -36.35
N TRP A 200 2.24 16.68 -35.60
CA TRP A 200 2.91 17.98 -35.76
C TRP A 200 4.42 17.87 -35.49
N VAL A 201 4.84 17.21 -34.42
CA VAL A 201 6.27 17.05 -34.10
C VAL A 201 7.01 16.33 -35.24
N ARG A 202 6.40 15.35 -35.91
CA ARG A 202 7.02 14.64 -37.04
C ARG A 202 7.28 15.55 -38.25
N THR A 203 6.39 16.52 -38.50
CA THR A 203 6.45 17.41 -39.66
C THR A 203 7.17 18.72 -39.38
N ALA A 204 7.47 19.04 -38.11
CA ALA A 204 8.20 20.24 -37.70
C ALA A 204 9.66 20.23 -38.21
N THR A 205 9.90 20.84 -39.37
CA THR A 205 11.22 20.89 -40.02
C THR A 205 12.23 21.77 -39.29
N THR A 206 11.76 22.72 -38.49
CA THR A 206 12.59 23.62 -37.68
C THR A 206 13.21 22.94 -36.45
N VAL A 207 12.64 21.82 -36.02
CA VAL A 207 13.15 21.03 -34.89
C VAL A 207 14.10 19.94 -35.39
N SER A 208 15.24 19.79 -34.72
CA SER A 208 16.23 18.77 -35.09
C SER A 208 15.64 17.36 -35.02
N ALA A 209 16.12 16.45 -35.87
CA ALA A 209 15.61 15.07 -35.90
C ALA A 209 15.73 14.36 -34.54
N THR A 210 16.82 14.63 -33.81
CA THR A 210 17.05 14.09 -32.46
C THR A 210 15.99 14.58 -31.48
N LEU A 211 15.73 15.90 -31.42
CA LEU A 211 14.75 16.48 -30.49
C LEU A 211 13.32 16.11 -30.87
N ARG A 212 13.00 15.97 -32.17
CA ARG A 212 11.72 15.42 -32.62
C ARG A 212 11.48 14.02 -32.05
N ASN A 213 12.48 13.14 -32.12
CA ASN A 213 12.36 11.79 -31.58
C ASN A 213 12.16 11.80 -30.05
N GLU A 214 12.87 12.67 -29.33
CA GLU A 214 12.75 12.79 -27.87
C GLU A 214 11.37 13.31 -27.42
N LEU A 215 10.81 14.30 -28.13
CA LEU A 215 9.44 14.78 -27.92
C LEU A 215 8.40 13.70 -28.22
N LEU A 216 8.56 13.00 -29.36
CA LEU A 216 7.67 11.91 -29.76
C LEU A 216 7.67 10.77 -28.74
N SER A 217 8.84 10.38 -28.21
CA SER A 217 8.95 9.34 -27.20
C SER A 217 8.20 9.72 -25.91
N ARG A 218 8.26 10.97 -25.48
CA ARG A 218 7.53 11.45 -24.28
C ARG A 218 6.01 11.52 -24.49
N LEU A 219 5.57 11.99 -25.66
CA LEU A 219 4.15 11.97 -26.03
C LEU A 219 3.61 10.54 -26.13
N LEU A 220 4.36 9.63 -26.75
CA LEU A 220 4.00 8.22 -26.84
C LEU A 220 3.98 7.54 -25.47
N PHE A 221 4.92 7.88 -24.59
CA PHE A 221 4.92 7.37 -23.22
C PHE A 221 3.66 7.82 -22.48
N ARG A 222 3.28 9.10 -22.59
CA ARG A 222 2.05 9.61 -21.99
C ARG A 222 0.80 8.88 -22.50
N LYS A 223 0.69 8.70 -23.82
CA LYS A 223 -0.41 7.92 -24.42
C LYS A 223 -0.45 6.49 -23.85
N THR A 224 0.70 5.80 -23.84
CA THR A 224 0.82 4.43 -23.32
C THR A 224 0.39 4.33 -21.85
N MET A 225 0.73 5.32 -21.02
CA MET A 225 0.30 5.34 -19.60
C MET A 225 -1.20 5.49 -19.43
N ILE A 226 -1.86 6.34 -20.23
CA ILE A 226 -3.33 6.47 -20.23
C ILE A 226 -3.96 5.13 -20.64
N GLU A 227 -3.47 4.53 -21.72
CA GLU A 227 -3.97 3.25 -22.22
C GLU A 227 -3.82 2.14 -21.17
N LEU A 228 -2.67 2.04 -20.50
CA LEU A 228 -2.41 1.10 -19.39
C LEU A 228 -3.43 1.22 -18.26
N ILE A 229 -3.69 2.44 -17.78
CA ILE A 229 -4.62 2.67 -16.65
C ILE A 229 -6.06 2.31 -17.03
N THR A 230 -6.42 2.38 -18.32
CA THR A 230 -7.78 2.14 -18.81
C THR A 230 -8.08 0.69 -19.20
N LEU A 231 -7.12 -0.22 -19.06
CA LEU A 231 -7.30 -1.63 -19.44
C LEU A 231 -8.31 -2.33 -18.53
N HIS A 232 -9.10 -3.21 -19.12
CA HIS A 232 -10.03 -4.07 -18.40
C HIS A 232 -9.43 -5.48 -18.30
N LEU A 233 -8.86 -5.79 -17.13
CA LEU A 233 -8.32 -7.12 -16.87
C LEU A 233 -9.44 -8.06 -16.41
N PRO A 234 -9.46 -9.32 -16.88
CA PRO A 234 -8.39 -10.00 -17.63
C PRO A 234 -8.58 -10.00 -19.16
N GLU A 235 -9.56 -9.29 -19.72
CA GLU A 235 -9.87 -9.30 -21.16
C GLU A 235 -8.75 -8.66 -22.00
N ASP A 236 -8.12 -7.60 -21.49
CA ASP A 236 -7.08 -6.84 -22.18
C ASP A 236 -5.65 -7.33 -21.89
N HIS A 237 -5.47 -8.62 -21.57
CA HIS A 237 -4.17 -9.18 -21.16
C HIS A 237 -3.06 -8.99 -22.21
N ASP A 238 -3.35 -9.24 -23.48
CA ASP A 238 -2.40 -9.05 -24.59
C ASP A 238 -2.00 -7.57 -24.75
N LYS A 239 -2.97 -6.67 -24.56
CA LYS A 239 -2.72 -5.23 -24.63
C LYS A 239 -1.84 -4.77 -23.46
N LEU A 240 -2.07 -5.29 -22.26
CA LEU A 240 -1.23 -5.00 -21.09
C LEU A 240 0.23 -5.32 -21.38
N GLN A 241 0.53 -6.52 -21.89
CA GLN A 241 1.91 -6.91 -22.21
C GLN A 241 2.54 -6.02 -23.30
N ALA A 242 1.78 -5.67 -24.34
CA ALA A 242 2.25 -4.78 -25.40
C ALA A 242 2.56 -3.37 -24.90
N HIS A 243 1.67 -2.80 -24.08
CA HIS A 243 1.86 -1.47 -23.50
C HIS A 243 2.99 -1.44 -22.47
N LEU A 244 3.17 -2.50 -21.65
CA LEU A 244 4.30 -2.61 -20.73
C LEU A 244 5.64 -2.64 -21.46
N THR A 245 5.75 -3.48 -22.49
CA THR A 245 6.96 -3.58 -23.31
C THR A 245 7.30 -2.22 -23.94
N THR A 246 6.29 -1.51 -24.43
CA THR A 246 6.43 -0.16 -25.01
C THR A 246 6.89 0.85 -23.96
N ALA A 247 6.23 0.90 -22.80
CA ALA A 247 6.56 1.84 -21.72
C ALA A 247 7.97 1.61 -21.18
N GLN A 248 8.37 0.36 -20.93
CA GLN A 248 9.71 -0.01 -20.48
C GLN A 248 10.78 0.38 -21.52
N GLY A 249 10.52 0.13 -22.81
CA GLY A 249 11.41 0.52 -23.90
C GLY A 249 11.62 2.04 -23.98
N LEU A 250 10.55 2.82 -23.83
CA LEU A 250 10.60 4.28 -23.81
C LEU A 250 11.34 4.82 -22.59
N LEU A 251 11.07 4.30 -21.39
CA LEU A 251 11.75 4.69 -20.16
C LEU A 251 13.25 4.42 -20.23
N LYS A 252 13.65 3.26 -20.77
CA LYS A 252 15.08 2.95 -21.03
C LYS A 252 15.70 3.97 -21.98
N GLY A 253 14.95 4.42 -22.98
CA GLY A 253 15.35 5.51 -23.87
C GLY A 253 15.63 6.81 -23.10
N PHE A 254 14.71 7.25 -22.24
CA PHE A 254 14.88 8.46 -21.41
C PHE A 254 16.14 8.40 -20.54
N LYS A 255 16.34 7.27 -19.85
CA LYS A 255 17.53 7.05 -19.01
C LYS A 255 18.85 7.07 -19.80
N SER A 256 18.82 6.59 -21.05
CA SER A 256 20.02 6.53 -21.91
C SER A 256 20.44 7.88 -22.48
N ARG A 257 19.50 8.82 -22.62
CA ARG A 257 19.71 10.15 -23.20
C ARG A 257 18.98 11.20 -22.36
N PRO A 258 19.49 11.49 -21.14
CA PRO A 258 18.90 12.50 -20.28
C PRO A 258 18.95 13.88 -20.94
N VAL A 259 17.88 14.65 -20.80
CA VAL A 259 17.83 16.03 -21.28
C VAL A 259 18.47 16.94 -20.22
N PRO A 260 19.45 17.78 -20.59
CA PRO A 260 20.11 18.65 -19.63
C PRO A 260 19.14 19.68 -19.05
N ALA A 261 19.38 20.08 -17.80
CA ALA A 261 18.61 21.17 -17.19
C ALA A 261 18.84 22.48 -17.97
N PRO A 262 17.77 23.25 -18.23
CA PRO A 262 17.89 24.50 -18.95
C PRO A 262 18.63 25.55 -18.09
N PRO A 263 19.26 26.55 -18.72
CA PRO A 263 19.95 27.62 -18.00
C PRO A 263 19.05 28.32 -16.97
N PRO A 264 19.60 28.90 -15.88
CA PRO A 264 18.79 29.51 -14.81
C PRO A 264 17.83 30.62 -15.26
N HIS A 265 18.13 31.29 -16.37
CA HIS A 265 17.32 32.36 -16.96
C HIS A 265 16.28 31.85 -17.97
N SER A 266 16.18 30.54 -18.16
CA SER A 266 15.21 29.95 -19.07
C SER A 266 13.78 30.14 -18.56
N PRO A 267 12.83 30.52 -19.43
CA PRO A 267 11.41 30.57 -19.09
C PRO A 267 10.83 29.21 -18.67
N ALA A 268 11.50 28.08 -18.98
CA ALA A 268 11.08 26.75 -18.58
C ALA A 268 10.97 26.58 -17.05
N HIS A 269 11.82 27.27 -16.27
CA HIS A 269 11.76 27.20 -14.80
C HIS A 269 10.51 27.85 -14.22
N LEU A 270 9.93 28.83 -14.95
CA LEU A 270 8.71 29.54 -14.53
C LEU A 270 7.44 28.70 -14.74
N VAL A 271 7.53 27.57 -15.44
CA VAL A 271 6.40 26.63 -15.60
C VAL A 271 5.98 26.00 -14.27
N PHE A 272 6.89 25.95 -13.28
CA PHE A 272 6.63 25.31 -11.99
C PHE A 272 6.62 26.37 -10.89
N ASP A 273 5.58 26.40 -10.07
CA ASP A 273 5.48 27.23 -8.87
C ASP A 273 5.23 26.38 -7.61
N PRO A 274 6.26 26.12 -6.81
CA PRO A 274 6.13 25.37 -5.55
C PRO A 274 5.22 26.02 -4.52
N TYR A 275 4.94 27.33 -4.66
CA TYR A 275 4.12 28.12 -3.73
C TYR A 275 2.71 28.36 -4.26
N VAL A 276 2.27 27.62 -5.29
CA VAL A 276 0.97 27.81 -5.94
C VAL A 276 -0.21 27.77 -4.98
N THR A 277 -0.07 27.09 -3.83
CA THR A 277 -1.08 27.01 -2.75
C THR A 277 -1.65 28.36 -2.33
N ARG A 278 -0.89 29.46 -2.45
CA ARG A 278 -1.37 30.84 -2.19
C ARG A 278 -2.49 31.31 -3.13
N ARG A 279 -2.67 30.62 -4.26
CA ARG A 279 -3.68 30.89 -5.29
C ARG A 279 -4.77 29.82 -5.33
N LEU A 280 -4.69 28.80 -4.47
CA LEU A 280 -5.59 27.65 -4.48
C LEU A 280 -6.56 27.72 -3.29
N HIS A 281 -7.75 27.15 -3.47
CA HIS A 281 -8.68 26.90 -2.37
C HIS A 281 -8.18 25.71 -1.54
N SER A 282 -7.24 25.96 -0.63
CA SER A 282 -6.69 24.96 0.30
C SER A 282 -6.92 25.38 1.74
N PHE A 283 -7.48 24.47 2.53
CA PHE A 283 -7.71 24.64 3.97
C PHE A 283 -6.66 23.93 4.84
N ILE A 284 -5.64 23.33 4.20
CA ILE A 284 -4.52 22.69 4.88
C ILE A 284 -3.25 23.50 4.60
N PRO A 285 -2.56 23.99 5.65
CA PRO A 285 -1.29 24.70 5.49
C PRO A 285 -0.19 23.70 5.13
N LEU A 286 0.00 23.48 3.83
CA LEU A 286 0.99 22.57 3.28
C LEU A 286 2.25 23.33 2.88
N ARG A 287 3.40 22.85 3.35
CA ARG A 287 4.69 23.41 2.94
C ARG A 287 5.05 22.97 1.52
N PRO A 288 5.69 23.82 0.72
CA PRO A 288 6.26 23.41 -0.55
C PRO A 288 7.21 22.23 -0.37
N ILE A 289 7.16 21.28 -1.29
CA ILE A 289 8.10 20.16 -1.33
C ILE A 289 9.17 20.42 -2.39
N GLN A 290 10.38 19.94 -2.15
CA GLN A 290 11.39 19.90 -3.18
C GLN A 290 11.18 18.64 -4.03
N LEU A 291 10.79 18.83 -5.29
CA LEU A 291 10.69 17.73 -6.24
C LEU A 291 12.05 17.03 -6.37
N PRO A 292 12.09 15.69 -6.39
CA PRO A 292 13.34 14.94 -6.47
C PRO A 292 14.07 15.16 -7.80
N ALA A 293 15.31 14.68 -7.86
CA ALA A 293 16.06 14.56 -9.10
C ALA A 293 15.33 13.64 -10.09
N GLN A 294 15.54 13.87 -11.39
CA GLN A 294 14.79 13.20 -12.45
C GLN A 294 15.01 11.67 -12.45
N GLU A 295 16.19 11.23 -12.06
CA GLU A 295 16.56 9.81 -11.95
C GLU A 295 15.66 9.07 -10.97
N LYS A 296 15.35 9.69 -9.82
CA LYS A 296 14.43 9.12 -8.82
C LYS A 296 13.00 9.03 -9.35
N ALA A 297 12.55 10.01 -10.13
CA ALA A 297 11.24 9.93 -10.78
C ALA A 297 11.18 8.74 -11.75
N TRP A 298 12.24 8.51 -12.53
CA TRP A 298 12.33 7.34 -13.41
C TRP A 298 12.38 6.02 -12.66
N GLU A 299 13.05 5.95 -11.51
CA GLU A 299 13.01 4.78 -10.61
C GLU A 299 11.59 4.53 -10.08
N GLY A 300 10.84 5.58 -9.75
CA GLY A 300 9.43 5.47 -9.34
C GLY A 300 8.52 4.95 -10.46
N ILE A 301 8.72 5.41 -11.70
CA ILE A 301 8.01 4.89 -12.88
C ILE A 301 8.35 3.42 -13.11
N GLU A 302 9.63 3.06 -13.05
CA GLU A 302 10.09 1.68 -13.21
C GLU A 302 9.44 0.75 -12.17
N ALA A 303 9.43 1.15 -10.90
CA ALA A 303 8.75 0.41 -9.84
C ALA A 303 7.23 0.28 -10.08
N ALA A 304 6.57 1.30 -10.64
CA ALA A 304 5.17 1.22 -11.01
C ALA A 304 4.94 0.23 -12.18
N LEU A 305 5.81 0.23 -13.19
CA LEU A 305 5.74 -0.71 -14.31
C LEU A 305 6.01 -2.15 -13.85
N ASP A 306 6.92 -2.36 -12.90
CA ASP A 306 7.14 -3.67 -12.26
C ASP A 306 5.88 -4.15 -11.53
N GLY A 307 5.17 -3.26 -10.83
CA GLY A 307 3.91 -3.61 -10.17
C GLY A 307 2.78 -3.93 -11.16
N TRP A 308 2.72 -3.25 -12.31
CA TRP A 308 1.80 -3.64 -13.39
C TRP A 308 2.16 -5.01 -13.99
N GLN A 309 3.46 -5.32 -14.13
CA GLN A 309 3.93 -6.63 -14.59
C GLN A 309 3.57 -7.73 -13.58
N GLU A 310 3.62 -7.45 -12.28
CA GLU A 310 3.14 -8.36 -11.24
C GLU A 310 1.62 -8.59 -11.36
N LEU A 311 0.84 -7.52 -11.58
CA LEU A 311 -0.60 -7.62 -11.79
C LEU A 311 -0.93 -8.43 -13.06
N TYR A 312 -0.14 -8.30 -14.13
CA TYR A 312 -0.23 -9.12 -15.33
C TYR A 312 -0.12 -10.62 -14.99
N TYR A 313 0.87 -11.02 -14.19
CA TYR A 313 1.02 -12.41 -13.77
C TYR A 313 -0.12 -12.84 -12.84
N LEU A 314 -0.49 -12.03 -11.86
CA LEU A 314 -1.60 -12.32 -10.94
C LEU A 314 -2.93 -12.49 -11.67
N SER A 315 -3.15 -11.77 -12.78
CA SER A 315 -4.37 -11.91 -13.59
C SER A 315 -4.56 -13.27 -14.26
N THR A 316 -3.48 -14.06 -14.35
CA THR A 316 -3.51 -15.44 -14.86
C THR A 316 -3.69 -16.49 -13.77
N VAL A 317 -3.61 -16.08 -12.50
CA VAL A 317 -3.60 -16.99 -11.36
C VAL A 317 -5.01 -17.21 -10.84
N THR A 318 -5.44 -18.47 -10.83
CA THR A 318 -6.73 -18.91 -10.26
C THR A 318 -6.58 -19.53 -8.87
N SER A 319 -5.39 -19.47 -8.27
CA SER A 319 -5.07 -20.11 -6.99
C SER A 319 -5.07 -19.09 -5.85
N VAL A 320 -5.97 -19.25 -4.87
CA VAL A 320 -6.09 -18.32 -3.72
C VAL A 320 -4.85 -18.39 -2.83
N THR A 321 -4.25 -19.57 -2.70
CA THR A 321 -3.01 -19.79 -1.96
C THR A 321 -1.84 -19.06 -2.60
N THR A 322 -1.81 -18.98 -3.93
CA THR A 322 -0.80 -18.19 -4.66
C THR A 322 -0.99 -16.71 -4.37
N TRP A 323 -2.22 -16.19 -4.41
CA TRP A 323 -2.54 -14.80 -4.02
C TRP A 323 -2.09 -14.49 -2.58
N LYS A 324 -2.38 -15.40 -1.63
CA LYS A 324 -1.93 -15.31 -0.23
C LYS A 324 -0.40 -15.24 -0.14
N MET A 325 0.29 -16.15 -0.81
CA MET A 325 1.75 -16.27 -0.77
C MET A 325 2.46 -15.06 -1.37
N VAL A 326 1.98 -14.54 -2.52
CA VAL A 326 2.52 -13.31 -3.12
C VAL A 326 2.36 -12.15 -2.15
N GLY A 327 1.16 -11.97 -1.60
CA GLY A 327 0.88 -10.94 -0.59
C GLY A 327 1.80 -11.02 0.63
N GLN A 328 1.92 -12.21 1.23
CA GLN A 328 2.81 -12.47 2.36
C GLN A 328 4.28 -12.16 2.03
N THR A 329 4.78 -12.68 0.91
CA THR A 329 6.18 -12.48 0.48
C THR A 329 6.50 -11.00 0.27
N ARG A 330 5.55 -10.22 -0.24
CA ARG A 330 5.70 -8.77 -0.42
C ARG A 330 5.70 -8.03 0.91
N VAL A 331 4.84 -8.41 1.85
CA VAL A 331 4.81 -7.83 3.22
C VAL A 331 6.11 -8.12 3.97
N TRP A 332 6.65 -9.33 3.84
CA TRP A 332 7.89 -9.75 4.49
C TRP A 332 9.14 -9.16 3.82
N SER A 333 9.02 -8.76 2.55
CA SER A 333 10.10 -8.11 1.83
C SER A 333 10.22 -6.65 2.25
N SER A 334 11.43 -6.21 2.56
CA SER A 334 11.74 -4.79 2.82
C SER A 334 11.42 -3.83 1.67
N GLN A 335 11.08 -4.38 0.49
CA GLN A 335 10.61 -3.65 -0.69
C GLN A 335 9.10 -3.37 -0.67
N ALA A 336 8.36 -3.80 0.36
CA ALA A 336 6.93 -3.50 0.57
C ALA A 336 6.61 -2.00 0.46
N SER A 337 7.58 -1.11 0.71
CA SER A 337 7.42 0.34 0.56
C SER A 337 7.40 0.85 -0.88
N ARG A 338 7.57 -0.02 -1.89
CA ARG A 338 7.69 0.39 -3.29
C ARG A 338 6.40 0.32 -4.10
N THR A 339 5.35 -0.34 -3.61
CA THR A 339 4.08 -0.39 -4.36
C THR A 339 3.28 0.88 -4.08
N ASN A 340 3.09 1.69 -5.12
CA ASN A 340 2.31 2.92 -5.00
C ASN A 340 0.86 2.59 -4.57
N PRO A 341 0.17 3.51 -3.88
CA PRO A 341 -1.20 3.32 -3.40
C PRO A 341 -2.17 2.94 -4.53
N PHE A 342 -1.95 3.46 -5.73
CA PHE A 342 -2.76 3.16 -6.90
C PHE A 342 -2.74 1.67 -7.25
N LEU A 343 -1.57 1.06 -7.40
CA LEU A 343 -1.43 -0.36 -7.72
C LEU A 343 -1.93 -1.24 -6.57
N ARG A 344 -1.75 -0.81 -5.32
CA ARG A 344 -2.34 -1.49 -4.15
C ARG A 344 -3.87 -1.48 -4.20
N SER A 345 -4.50 -0.35 -4.51
CA SER A 345 -5.96 -0.27 -4.71
C SER A 345 -6.41 -1.11 -5.90
N LEU A 346 -5.73 -0.96 -7.03
CA LEU A 346 -6.05 -1.64 -8.28
C LEU A 346 -5.97 -3.17 -8.13
N THR A 347 -4.97 -3.68 -7.41
CA THR A 347 -4.81 -5.12 -7.17
C THR A 347 -5.96 -5.65 -6.31
N GLN A 348 -6.39 -4.90 -5.29
CA GLN A 348 -7.56 -5.25 -4.49
C GLN A 348 -8.89 -5.16 -5.28
N SER A 349 -8.99 -4.20 -6.21
CA SER A 349 -10.10 -4.07 -7.16
C SER A 349 -10.15 -5.25 -8.13
N PHE A 350 -9.00 -5.70 -8.60
CA PHE A 350 -8.90 -6.80 -9.53
C PHE A 350 -9.20 -8.14 -8.85
N PHE A 351 -8.70 -8.35 -7.63
CA PHE A 351 -8.99 -9.57 -6.87
C PHE A 351 -10.50 -9.77 -6.67
N PHE A 352 -11.22 -8.70 -6.31
CA PHE A 352 -12.67 -8.70 -6.24
C PHE A 352 -13.19 -7.31 -6.65
N ASP A 353 -14.08 -7.21 -7.62
CA ASP A 353 -14.56 -5.91 -8.11
C ASP A 353 -15.81 -5.40 -7.37
N GLY A 354 -16.40 -6.23 -6.50
CA GLY A 354 -17.70 -6.02 -5.86
C GLY A 354 -18.78 -6.99 -6.34
N SER A 355 -18.51 -7.72 -7.43
CA SER A 355 -19.40 -8.69 -8.04
C SER A 355 -18.73 -10.03 -8.36
N ARG A 356 -17.47 -10.01 -8.81
CA ARG A 356 -16.73 -11.18 -9.27
C ARG A 356 -15.30 -11.19 -8.74
N PHE A 357 -14.78 -12.39 -8.50
CA PHE A 357 -13.38 -12.63 -8.23
C PHE A 357 -12.58 -12.72 -9.52
N ILE A 358 -11.47 -11.96 -9.61
CA ILE A 358 -10.52 -11.98 -10.74
C ILE A 358 -11.26 -11.72 -12.08
N GLY A 359 -12.35 -10.94 -12.04
CA GLY A 359 -13.24 -10.62 -13.15
C GLY A 359 -14.05 -11.80 -13.74
N ARG A 360 -13.91 -13.02 -13.21
CA ARG A 360 -14.42 -14.25 -13.85
C ARG A 360 -15.34 -15.08 -12.97
N TYR A 361 -15.09 -15.13 -11.66
CA TYR A 361 -15.69 -16.13 -10.78
C TYR A 361 -16.69 -15.54 -9.78
N GLU A 362 -17.72 -16.30 -9.42
CA GLU A 362 -18.71 -15.94 -8.41
C GLU A 362 -18.24 -16.22 -6.98
N ASP A 363 -19.08 -15.92 -6.00
CA ASP A 363 -18.74 -15.94 -4.57
C ASP A 363 -18.23 -17.29 -4.05
N ASN A 364 -18.78 -18.41 -4.53
CA ASN A 364 -18.39 -19.75 -4.08
C ASN A 364 -16.95 -20.13 -4.44
N TRP A 365 -16.37 -19.48 -5.46
CA TRP A 365 -15.04 -19.81 -5.97
C TRP A 365 -13.96 -19.73 -4.88
N ILE A 366 -14.00 -18.73 -4.00
CA ILE A 366 -12.98 -18.58 -2.96
C ILE A 366 -13.02 -19.76 -1.96
N ILE A 367 -14.21 -20.30 -1.70
CA ILE A 367 -14.42 -21.46 -0.82
C ILE A 367 -13.94 -22.73 -1.52
N GLU A 368 -14.33 -22.93 -2.78
CA GLU A 368 -13.88 -24.06 -3.60
C GLU A 368 -12.36 -24.14 -3.66
N ARG A 369 -11.72 -23.01 -3.99
CA ARG A 369 -10.26 -22.90 -4.01
C ARG A 369 -9.66 -23.19 -2.63
N PHE A 370 -10.24 -22.69 -1.55
CA PHE A 370 -9.74 -23.00 -0.21
C PHE A 370 -9.79 -24.48 0.14
N CYS A 371 -10.91 -25.15 -0.11
CA CYS A 371 -11.07 -26.58 0.15
C CYS A 371 -10.07 -27.40 -0.68
N GLU A 372 -9.97 -27.13 -1.98
CA GLU A 372 -9.06 -27.86 -2.86
C GLU A 372 -7.58 -27.59 -2.55
N GLU A 373 -7.23 -26.34 -2.20
CA GLU A 373 -5.84 -25.93 -2.04
C GLU A 373 -5.30 -26.13 -0.63
N THR A 374 -6.16 -26.17 0.38
CA THR A 374 -5.76 -26.33 1.80
C THR A 374 -6.03 -27.75 2.32
N ILE A 375 -7.12 -28.38 1.89
CA ILE A 375 -7.54 -29.73 2.35
C ILE A 375 -7.26 -30.78 1.26
N GLY A 376 -7.29 -30.39 -0.02
CA GLY A 376 -7.12 -31.33 -1.14
C GLY A 376 -8.42 -32.00 -1.58
N VAL A 377 -9.58 -31.48 -1.16
CA VAL A 377 -10.91 -32.04 -1.42
C VAL A 377 -11.81 -30.98 -2.04
N LYS A 378 -12.69 -31.37 -2.96
CA LYS A 378 -13.63 -30.42 -3.59
C LYS A 378 -14.71 -30.01 -2.60
N LEU A 379 -15.21 -28.79 -2.76
CA LEU A 379 -16.31 -28.27 -1.94
C LEU A 379 -17.59 -29.11 -2.08
N GLU A 380 -17.88 -29.61 -3.30
CA GLU A 380 -19.03 -30.48 -3.56
C GLU A 380 -18.99 -31.76 -2.72
N ASP A 381 -17.81 -32.38 -2.64
CA ASP A 381 -17.60 -33.62 -1.87
C ASP A 381 -17.75 -33.35 -0.37
N ILE A 382 -17.17 -32.26 0.15
CA ILE A 382 -17.33 -31.86 1.56
C ILE A 382 -18.80 -31.63 1.90
N ASN A 383 -19.54 -30.93 1.03
CA ASN A 383 -20.97 -30.67 1.24
C ASN A 383 -21.79 -31.95 1.22
N LEU A 384 -21.46 -32.90 0.34
CA LEU A 384 -22.12 -34.20 0.28
C LEU A 384 -21.84 -35.02 1.54
N ILE A 385 -20.60 -35.06 2.01
CA ILE A 385 -20.23 -35.76 3.25
C ILE A 385 -20.99 -35.17 4.44
N ILE A 386 -21.04 -33.83 4.56
CA ILE A 386 -21.83 -33.17 5.62
C ILE A 386 -23.30 -33.56 5.53
N GLN A 387 -23.91 -33.51 4.33
CA GLN A 387 -25.32 -33.84 4.16
C GLN A 387 -25.64 -35.31 4.49
N ASN A 388 -24.76 -36.25 4.11
CA ASN A 388 -24.96 -37.68 4.36
C ASN A 388 -24.73 -38.08 5.82
N SER A 389 -23.79 -37.40 6.48
CA SER A 389 -23.44 -37.68 7.88
C SER A 389 -24.33 -36.93 8.89
N TRP A 390 -25.09 -35.94 8.45
CA TRP A 390 -25.97 -35.12 9.29
C TRP A 390 -27.09 -35.93 9.97
N LYS A 391 -27.23 -35.78 11.30
CA LYS A 391 -28.24 -36.53 12.09
C LYS A 391 -29.36 -35.69 12.70
N ASP A 392 -29.28 -34.36 12.66
CA ASP A 392 -30.35 -33.52 13.22
C ASP A 392 -31.56 -33.41 12.29
N GLU A 393 -32.73 -33.13 12.88
CA GLU A 393 -34.00 -32.96 12.16
C GLU A 393 -33.99 -31.74 11.22
N ALA A 394 -33.26 -30.68 11.60
CA ALA A 394 -33.10 -29.48 10.78
C ALA A 394 -32.14 -29.75 9.60
N LYS A 395 -32.19 -28.93 8.55
CA LYS A 395 -31.19 -29.01 7.47
C LYS A 395 -29.84 -28.45 7.95
N PRO A 396 -28.70 -29.03 7.52
CA PRO A 396 -27.39 -28.52 7.89
C PRO A 396 -27.22 -27.07 7.40
N PRO A 397 -26.78 -26.12 8.24
CA PRO A 397 -26.70 -24.71 7.91
C PRO A 397 -25.47 -24.34 7.05
N ILE A 398 -25.16 -25.16 6.03
CA ILE A 398 -23.99 -25.01 5.13
C ILE A 398 -23.94 -23.61 4.49
N GLY A 399 -25.09 -23.09 4.05
CA GLY A 399 -25.17 -21.77 3.43
C GLY A 399 -24.81 -20.62 4.39
N TYR A 400 -25.01 -20.78 5.69
CA TYR A 400 -24.54 -19.81 6.69
C TYR A 400 -23.02 -19.87 6.81
N LEU A 401 -22.45 -21.08 6.88
CA LEU A 401 -21.00 -21.29 6.93
C LEU A 401 -20.30 -20.68 5.71
N HIS A 402 -20.81 -20.93 4.50
CA HIS A 402 -20.25 -20.37 3.26
C HIS A 402 -20.21 -18.83 3.29
N ARG A 403 -21.28 -18.18 3.76
CA ARG A 403 -21.32 -16.72 3.89
C ARG A 403 -20.28 -16.21 4.88
N LEU A 404 -20.08 -16.89 6.00
CA LEU A 404 -19.03 -16.54 6.95
C LEU A 404 -17.63 -16.70 6.34
N MET A 405 -17.38 -17.80 5.62
CA MET A 405 -16.11 -18.04 4.94
C MET A 405 -15.79 -16.91 3.95
N ILE A 406 -16.72 -16.54 3.07
CA ILE A 406 -16.54 -15.43 2.12
C ILE A 406 -16.27 -14.11 2.87
N LYS A 407 -17.04 -13.83 3.93
CA LYS A 407 -16.93 -12.62 4.74
C LYS A 407 -15.54 -12.45 5.36
N VAL A 408 -14.87 -13.53 5.77
CA VAL A 408 -13.55 -13.43 6.42
C VAL A 408 -12.38 -13.61 5.43
N MET A 409 -12.54 -14.48 4.44
CA MET A 409 -11.46 -14.85 3.52
C MET A 409 -11.18 -13.76 2.48
N MET A 410 -12.22 -13.17 1.88
CA MET A 410 -12.03 -12.14 0.86
C MET A 410 -11.28 -10.92 1.42
N PRO A 411 -11.70 -10.33 2.57
CA PRO A 411 -10.97 -9.22 3.17
C PRO A 411 -9.57 -9.62 3.65
N TYR A 412 -9.37 -10.86 4.09
CA TYR A 412 -8.04 -11.36 4.45
C TYR A 412 -7.06 -11.30 3.27
N ILE A 413 -7.45 -11.82 2.10
CA ILE A 413 -6.58 -11.76 0.92
C ILE A 413 -6.33 -10.31 0.49
N ARG A 414 -7.36 -9.45 0.46
CA ARG A 414 -7.15 -8.03 0.13
C ARG A 414 -6.20 -7.31 1.08
N SER A 415 -6.18 -7.71 2.35
CA SER A 415 -5.39 -7.03 3.38
C SER A 415 -3.89 -7.00 3.11
N PHE A 416 -3.35 -7.92 2.29
CA PHE A 416 -1.95 -7.92 1.88
C PHE A 416 -1.52 -6.69 1.07
N TRP A 417 -2.48 -5.94 0.51
CA TRP A 417 -2.24 -4.69 -0.22
C TRP A 417 -2.61 -3.44 0.58
N HIS A 418 -2.90 -3.56 1.88
CA HIS A 418 -2.89 -2.40 2.77
C HIS A 418 -1.46 -1.97 3.07
N ASN A 419 -1.28 -0.74 3.58
CA ASN A 419 0.01 -0.40 4.19
C ASN A 419 0.21 -1.25 5.46
N PRO A 420 1.46 -1.51 5.89
CA PRO A 420 1.72 -2.47 6.97
C PRO A 420 1.03 -2.15 8.31
N PRO A 421 0.99 -0.89 8.80
CA PRO A 421 0.21 -0.54 9.99
C PRO A 421 -1.29 -0.87 9.87
N ARG A 422 -1.90 -0.54 8.72
CA ARG A 422 -3.33 -0.77 8.46
C ARG A 422 -3.64 -2.24 8.30
N GLN A 423 -2.77 -2.99 7.64
CA GLN A 423 -2.84 -4.45 7.56
C GLN A 423 -2.86 -5.06 8.96
N ARG A 424 -1.85 -4.78 9.81
CA ARG A 424 -1.80 -5.33 11.17
C ARG A 424 -3.04 -4.99 11.97
N ARG A 425 -3.53 -3.75 11.88
CA ARG A 425 -4.74 -3.29 12.57
C ARG A 425 -5.98 -4.05 12.08
N PHE A 426 -6.12 -4.27 10.77
CA PHE A 426 -7.19 -5.05 10.19
C PHE A 426 -7.13 -6.52 10.66
N LEU A 427 -5.97 -7.16 10.53
CA LEU A 427 -5.74 -8.55 10.95
C LEU A 427 -6.06 -8.76 12.43
N SER A 428 -5.62 -7.84 13.30
CA SER A 428 -5.92 -7.91 14.74
C SER A 428 -7.42 -7.86 15.03
N LYS A 429 -8.19 -7.09 14.23
CA LYS A 429 -9.64 -6.95 14.41
C LYS A 429 -10.42 -8.16 13.87
N SER A 430 -9.93 -8.81 12.82
CA SER A 430 -10.61 -9.93 12.17
C SER A 430 -10.50 -11.25 12.93
N LEU A 431 -9.56 -11.38 13.88
CA LEU A 431 -9.32 -12.61 14.65
C LEU A 431 -10.53 -13.16 15.40
N LEU A 432 -11.46 -12.29 15.80
CA LEU A 432 -12.73 -12.71 16.42
C LEU A 432 -13.66 -13.32 15.36
N ASP A 433 -13.82 -12.68 14.19
CA ASP A 433 -14.65 -13.22 13.12
C ASP A 433 -14.14 -14.58 12.63
N TRP A 434 -12.81 -14.76 12.57
CA TRP A 434 -12.19 -16.05 12.28
C TRP A 434 -12.47 -17.10 13.37
N HIS A 435 -12.51 -16.70 14.65
CA HIS A 435 -12.88 -17.60 15.75
C HIS A 435 -14.35 -18.00 15.71
N VAL A 436 -15.24 -17.04 15.42
CA VAL A 436 -16.68 -17.31 15.22
C VAL A 436 -16.87 -18.30 14.08
N LEU A 437 -16.16 -18.14 12.96
CA LEU A 437 -16.18 -19.09 11.85
C LEU A 437 -15.71 -20.48 12.30
N TYR A 438 -14.55 -20.58 12.96
CA TYR A 438 -14.01 -21.84 13.48
C TYR A 438 -14.99 -22.55 14.41
N ALA A 439 -15.56 -21.83 15.39
CA ALA A 439 -16.53 -22.35 16.33
C ALA A 439 -17.82 -22.82 15.64
N SER A 440 -18.33 -22.04 14.68
CA SER A 440 -19.53 -22.40 13.91
C SER A 440 -19.32 -23.65 13.07
N THR A 441 -18.10 -23.85 12.55
CA THR A 441 -17.74 -25.09 11.84
C THR A 441 -17.72 -26.28 12.79
N GLN A 442 -17.13 -26.14 13.98
CA GLN A 442 -17.11 -27.23 14.96
C GLN A 442 -18.51 -27.59 15.44
N ASP A 443 -19.34 -26.61 15.76
CA ASP A 443 -20.73 -26.80 16.18
C ASP A 443 -21.54 -27.56 15.11
N LEU A 444 -21.43 -27.15 13.84
CA LEU A 444 -22.05 -27.86 12.72
C LEU A 444 -21.58 -29.32 12.64
N LEU A 445 -20.28 -29.58 12.80
CA LEU A 445 -19.72 -30.92 12.64
C LEU A 445 -20.02 -31.86 13.81
N GLN A 446 -20.43 -31.36 14.99
CA GLN A 446 -20.86 -32.22 16.11
C GLN A 446 -22.09 -33.07 15.75
N SER A 447 -22.96 -32.56 14.88
CA SER A 447 -24.15 -33.27 14.42
C SER A 447 -23.87 -34.24 13.26
N CYS A 448 -22.64 -34.30 12.76
CA CYS A 448 -22.22 -35.17 11.67
C CYS A 448 -21.61 -36.47 12.22
N HIS A 449 -22.18 -37.62 11.83
CA HIS A 449 -21.69 -38.95 12.19
C HIS A 449 -21.50 -39.81 10.94
N THR A 450 -20.27 -40.28 10.71
CA THR A 450 -19.91 -41.21 9.63
C THR A 450 -19.11 -42.39 10.17
N GLU A 451 -19.30 -43.57 9.57
CA GLU A 451 -18.52 -44.78 9.85
C GLU A 451 -17.29 -44.89 8.92
N ASP A 452 -17.22 -44.08 7.86
CA ASP A 452 -16.09 -44.06 6.93
C ASP A 452 -14.94 -43.22 7.52
N GLU A 453 -13.79 -43.87 7.77
CA GLU A 453 -12.61 -43.21 8.31
C GLU A 453 -12.08 -42.08 7.42
N SER A 454 -12.22 -42.18 6.10
CA SER A 454 -11.77 -41.16 5.17
C SER A 454 -12.65 -39.93 5.23
N GLU A 455 -13.97 -40.11 5.27
CA GLU A 455 -14.94 -39.03 5.47
C GLU A 455 -14.73 -38.36 6.83
N ALA A 456 -14.52 -39.15 7.89
CA ALA A 456 -14.25 -38.64 9.23
C ALA A 456 -13.00 -37.74 9.27
N ARG A 457 -11.90 -38.12 8.59
CA ARG A 457 -10.69 -37.30 8.48
C ARG A 457 -10.93 -35.99 7.72
N ILE A 458 -11.76 -36.01 6.67
CA ILE A 458 -12.10 -34.80 5.91
C ILE A 458 -12.92 -33.84 6.78
N LEU A 459 -13.90 -34.37 7.52
CA LEU A 459 -14.72 -33.58 8.44
C LEU A 459 -13.86 -32.96 9.55
N ASP A 460 -12.94 -33.72 10.16
CA ASP A 460 -12.00 -33.17 11.16
C ASP A 460 -11.00 -32.17 10.56
N GLY A 461 -10.60 -32.36 9.30
CA GLY A 461 -9.69 -31.48 8.57
C GLY A 461 -10.26 -30.09 8.31
N LEU A 462 -11.56 -29.95 8.06
CA LEU A 462 -12.19 -28.66 7.74
C LEU A 462 -11.99 -27.57 8.82
N PRO A 463 -12.33 -27.78 10.11
CA PRO A 463 -12.09 -26.80 11.16
C PRO A 463 -10.59 -26.58 11.39
N LYS A 464 -9.74 -27.59 11.19
CA LYS A 464 -8.27 -27.46 11.29
C LYS A 464 -7.69 -26.57 10.20
N ALA A 465 -8.20 -26.65 8.97
CA ALA A 465 -7.81 -25.77 7.87
C ALA A 465 -8.16 -24.30 8.15
N LEU A 466 -9.36 -24.05 8.69
CA LEU A 466 -9.79 -22.71 9.09
C LEU A 466 -8.95 -22.17 10.26
N LEU A 467 -8.68 -23.03 11.25
CA LEU A 467 -7.83 -22.71 12.38
C LEU A 467 -6.39 -22.40 11.94
N LEU A 468 -5.84 -23.14 10.98
CA LEU A 468 -4.52 -22.88 10.41
C LEU A 468 -4.42 -21.45 9.85
N TRP A 469 -5.41 -20.99 9.08
CA TRP A 469 -5.44 -19.62 8.56
C TRP A 469 -5.61 -18.58 9.67
N ARG A 470 -6.42 -18.86 10.71
CA ARG A 470 -6.50 -17.98 11.90
C ARG A 470 -5.14 -17.87 12.61
N LEU A 471 -4.44 -18.98 12.81
CA LEU A 471 -3.13 -18.99 13.47
C LEU A 471 -2.05 -18.29 12.65
N GLU A 472 -2.11 -18.36 11.32
CA GLU A 472 -1.27 -17.53 10.43
C GLU A 472 -1.49 -16.04 10.68
N ILE A 473 -2.74 -15.61 10.85
CA ILE A 473 -3.07 -14.22 11.15
C ILE A 473 -2.51 -13.82 12.51
N ILE A 474 -2.63 -14.66 13.54
CA ILE A 474 -2.04 -14.40 14.86
C ILE A 474 -0.52 -14.24 14.73
N GLN A 475 0.15 -15.15 14.03
CA GLN A 475 1.59 -15.07 13.80
C GLN A 475 1.96 -13.72 13.14
N GLU A 476 1.25 -13.32 12.09
CA GLU A 476 1.53 -12.06 11.39
C GLU A 476 1.28 -10.85 12.30
N VAL A 477 0.20 -10.83 13.10
CA VAL A 477 -0.09 -9.76 14.07
C VAL A 477 1.01 -9.63 15.12
N VAL A 478 1.54 -10.76 15.60
CA VAL A 478 2.62 -10.81 16.58
C VAL A 478 3.92 -10.34 15.95
N LEU A 479 4.37 -10.96 14.85
CA LEU A 479 5.69 -10.71 14.27
C LEU A 479 5.80 -9.34 13.56
N SER A 480 4.74 -8.86 12.90
CA SER A 480 4.73 -7.52 12.29
C SER A 480 4.89 -6.40 13.33
N GLY A 481 4.64 -6.68 14.62
CA GLY A 481 4.91 -5.71 15.68
C GLY A 481 6.40 -5.35 15.82
N PHE A 482 7.33 -6.26 15.48
CA PHE A 482 8.76 -5.93 15.41
C PHE A 482 9.07 -5.06 14.19
N GLN A 483 8.50 -5.38 13.03
CA GLN A 483 8.62 -4.56 11.82
C GLN A 483 8.11 -3.13 12.03
N LEU A 484 7.09 -2.96 12.85
CA LEU A 484 6.44 -1.69 13.16
C LEU A 484 7.00 -0.99 14.41
N ASP A 485 8.06 -1.55 15.03
CA ASP A 485 8.70 -1.01 16.23
C ASP A 485 7.70 -0.77 17.38
N LEU A 486 6.79 -1.73 17.57
CA LEU A 486 5.74 -1.63 18.59
C LEU A 486 6.20 -2.17 19.94
N TYR A 487 7.20 -3.04 20.00
CA TYR A 487 7.63 -3.72 21.22
C TYR A 487 8.89 -3.08 21.79
N ASN A 488 8.91 -2.92 23.11
CA ASN A 488 10.13 -2.56 23.81
C ASN A 488 11.08 -3.77 23.84
N PRO A 489 12.41 -3.56 23.93
CA PRO A 489 13.38 -4.66 24.02
C PRO A 489 13.09 -5.66 25.16
N ASP A 490 12.54 -5.20 26.28
CA ASP A 490 12.20 -6.05 27.43
C ASP A 490 10.97 -6.94 27.19
N GLU A 491 10.14 -6.60 26.21
CA GLU A 491 8.96 -7.39 25.83
C GLU A 491 9.32 -8.48 24.81
N ALA A 492 10.52 -8.44 24.20
CA ALA A 492 10.89 -9.32 23.11
C ALA A 492 10.83 -10.81 23.49
N SER A 493 11.31 -11.17 24.69
CA SER A 493 11.27 -12.56 25.19
C SER A 493 9.85 -13.13 25.23
N MET A 494 8.92 -12.35 25.78
CA MET A 494 7.52 -12.71 25.91
C MET A 494 6.82 -12.81 24.56
N VAL A 495 7.09 -11.86 23.65
CA VAL A 495 6.47 -11.83 22.33
C VAL A 495 6.93 -13.02 21.47
N TYR A 496 8.24 -13.32 21.45
CA TYR A 496 8.73 -14.50 20.71
C TYR A 496 8.30 -15.82 21.35
N TRP A 497 8.27 -15.91 22.67
CA TRP A 497 7.73 -17.09 23.34
C TRP A 497 6.28 -17.35 22.94
N TYR A 498 5.46 -16.31 22.90
CA TYR A 498 4.06 -16.45 22.47
C TYR A 498 3.98 -16.85 20.99
N ALA A 499 4.84 -16.30 20.13
CA ALA A 499 4.93 -16.73 18.74
C ALA A 499 5.24 -18.24 18.63
N CYS A 500 6.10 -18.80 19.50
CA CYS A 500 6.35 -20.25 19.55
C CYS A 500 5.07 -21.05 19.87
N GLN A 501 4.26 -20.61 20.84
CA GLN A 501 2.99 -21.28 21.18
C GLN A 501 2.04 -21.33 19.99
N VAL A 502 1.94 -20.22 19.24
CA VAL A 502 1.15 -20.14 18.01
C VAL A 502 1.71 -21.09 16.96
N MET A 503 3.03 -21.15 16.78
CA MET A 503 3.67 -22.04 15.80
C MET A 503 3.48 -23.52 16.15
N MET A 504 3.49 -23.91 17.43
CA MET A 504 3.17 -25.27 17.86
C MET A 504 1.74 -25.66 17.46
N ALA A 505 0.75 -24.80 17.76
CA ALA A 505 -0.63 -25.02 17.35
C ALA A 505 -0.79 -25.09 15.80
N ARG A 506 0.03 -24.35 15.06
CA ARG A 506 0.07 -24.44 13.58
C ARG A 506 0.61 -25.79 13.12
N LEU A 507 1.68 -26.28 13.72
CA LEU A 507 2.27 -27.59 13.38
C LEU A 507 1.27 -28.72 13.63
N GLU A 508 0.52 -28.69 14.73
CA GLU A 508 -0.55 -29.66 15.00
C GLU A 508 -1.64 -29.65 13.91
N CYS A 509 -2.05 -28.47 13.45
CA CYS A 509 -3.01 -28.36 12.35
C CYS A 509 -2.43 -28.90 11.03
N LEU A 510 -1.17 -28.61 10.74
CA LEU A 510 -0.49 -29.08 9.53
C LEU A 510 -0.33 -30.60 9.53
N ASP A 511 0.05 -31.20 10.66
CA ASP A 511 0.18 -32.65 10.80
C ASP A 511 -1.18 -33.36 10.63
N ALA A 512 -2.25 -32.80 11.20
CA ALA A 512 -3.61 -33.32 11.00
C ALA A 512 -4.05 -33.25 9.52
N LEU A 513 -3.81 -32.12 8.85
CA LEU A 513 -4.15 -31.94 7.43
C LEU A 513 -3.34 -32.84 6.50
N LEU A 514 -2.05 -33.06 6.80
CA LEU A 514 -1.20 -34.00 6.06
C LEU A 514 -1.72 -35.45 6.17
N GLY A 515 -2.34 -35.82 7.30
CA GLY A 515 -2.98 -37.12 7.48
C GLY A 515 -4.29 -37.29 6.70
N ALA A 516 -4.97 -36.19 6.36
CA ALA A 516 -6.22 -36.17 5.61
C ALA A 516 -6.03 -35.98 4.09
N THR A 517 -4.93 -35.36 3.67
CA THR A 517 -4.65 -35.02 2.28
C THR A 517 -4.07 -36.23 1.52
N PRO A 518 -4.43 -36.45 0.23
CA PRO A 518 -3.80 -37.48 -0.58
C PRO A 518 -2.27 -37.30 -0.67
N PRO A 519 -1.48 -38.39 -0.49
CA PRO A 519 -0.02 -38.32 -0.63
C PRO A 519 0.35 -37.93 -2.06
N ASP A 520 1.46 -37.20 -2.20
CA ASP A 520 2.05 -36.76 -3.48
C ASP A 520 1.15 -35.85 -4.33
N SER A 521 0.21 -35.18 -3.67
CA SER A 521 -0.55 -34.07 -4.24
C SER A 521 0.19 -32.74 -4.07
N MET A 522 -0.08 -31.76 -4.95
CA MET A 522 0.43 -30.38 -4.79
C MET A 522 0.05 -29.76 -3.42
N THR A 523 -1.10 -30.15 -2.87
CA THR A 523 -1.54 -29.70 -1.54
C THR A 523 -0.66 -30.32 -0.45
N SER A 524 -0.38 -31.61 -0.54
CA SER A 524 0.57 -32.28 0.37
C SER A 524 1.96 -31.63 0.32
N ASP A 525 2.47 -31.29 -0.87
CA ASP A 525 3.78 -30.65 -1.00
C ASP A 525 3.81 -29.23 -0.39
N GLU A 526 2.76 -28.45 -0.59
CA GLU A 526 2.63 -27.13 0.03
C GLU A 526 2.50 -27.21 1.56
N LEU A 527 1.74 -28.18 2.09
CA LEU A 527 1.63 -28.42 3.53
C LEU A 527 2.97 -28.85 4.14
N ARG A 528 3.73 -29.73 3.46
CA ARG A 528 5.09 -30.12 3.88
C ARG A 528 6.04 -28.93 3.89
N PHE A 529 5.99 -28.08 2.86
CA PHE A 529 6.76 -26.84 2.85
C PHE A 529 6.42 -25.95 4.05
N GLN A 530 5.12 -25.70 4.28
CA GLN A 530 4.67 -24.86 5.40
C GLN A 530 5.09 -25.44 6.75
N ARG A 531 5.00 -26.76 6.92
CA ARG A 531 5.44 -27.46 8.13
C ARG A 531 6.93 -27.22 8.39
N SER A 532 7.80 -27.50 7.42
CA SER A 532 9.24 -27.26 7.55
C SER A 532 9.56 -25.78 7.81
N PHE A 533 8.89 -24.86 7.11
CA PHE A 533 9.09 -23.43 7.30
C PHE A 533 8.67 -22.96 8.71
N VAL A 534 7.53 -23.44 9.21
CA VAL A 534 7.06 -23.14 10.57
C VAL A 534 7.96 -23.76 11.63
N THR A 535 8.49 -24.97 11.41
CA THR A 535 9.49 -25.58 12.31
C THR A 535 10.73 -24.70 12.44
N ALA A 536 11.28 -24.22 11.31
CA ALA A 536 12.43 -23.33 11.36
C ALA A 536 12.11 -22.00 12.05
N LEU A 537 10.95 -21.40 11.76
CA LEU A 537 10.53 -20.16 12.43
C LEU A 537 10.31 -20.35 13.94
N HIS A 538 9.80 -21.51 14.36
CA HIS A 538 9.66 -21.87 15.76
C HIS A 538 11.02 -21.87 16.47
N ASP A 539 12.00 -22.56 15.90
CA ASP A 539 13.35 -22.64 16.46
C ASP A 539 14.02 -21.26 16.52
N MET A 540 13.85 -20.43 15.48
CA MET A 540 14.32 -19.04 15.48
C MET A 540 13.65 -18.19 16.57
N CYS A 541 12.32 -18.29 16.72
CA CYS A 541 11.59 -17.57 17.77
C CYS A 541 12.04 -18.03 19.15
N LEU A 542 12.20 -19.34 19.38
CA LEU A 542 12.62 -19.87 20.66
C LEU A 542 14.04 -19.43 21.01
N ALA A 543 14.97 -19.52 20.06
CA ALA A 543 16.34 -19.02 20.25
C ALA A 543 16.34 -17.53 20.61
N THR A 544 15.57 -16.72 19.89
CA THR A 544 15.48 -15.27 20.14
C THR A 544 14.80 -14.96 21.47
N ALA A 545 13.77 -15.71 21.86
CA ALA A 545 13.09 -15.58 23.14
C ALA A 545 14.03 -15.86 24.32
N LEU A 546 14.88 -16.89 24.19
CA LEU A 546 15.91 -17.26 25.16
C LEU A 546 17.01 -16.22 25.27
N LEU A 547 17.51 -15.71 24.14
CA LEU A 547 18.51 -14.63 24.12
C LEU A 547 17.96 -13.33 24.71
N ALA A 548 16.66 -13.09 24.57
CA ALA A 548 15.98 -11.94 25.15
C ALA A 548 15.59 -12.12 26.63
N LYS A 549 15.78 -13.30 27.24
CA LYS A 549 15.49 -13.52 28.67
C LYS A 549 16.43 -12.64 29.50
N LYS A 550 15.89 -11.54 30.02
CA LYS A 550 16.57 -10.62 30.95
C LYS A 550 15.80 -10.58 32.26
N PRO A 551 16.46 -10.25 33.39
CA PRO A 551 15.74 -10.03 34.65
C PRO A 551 14.67 -8.95 34.45
N PRO A 552 13.45 -9.16 34.98
CA PRO A 552 12.34 -8.24 34.76
C PRO A 552 12.67 -6.86 35.34
N ILE A 553 12.60 -5.83 34.50
CA ILE A 553 12.81 -4.44 34.91
C ILE A 553 11.57 -3.90 35.66
N PHE A 554 10.39 -4.39 35.28
CA PHE A 554 9.11 -3.96 35.82
C PHE A 554 8.56 -4.93 36.88
N SER A 555 7.66 -4.44 37.74
CA SER A 555 6.90 -5.31 38.64
C SER A 555 6.08 -6.34 37.86
N PRO A 556 5.71 -7.48 38.48
CA PRO A 556 4.85 -8.48 37.85
C PRO A 556 3.53 -7.89 37.33
N GLU A 557 2.89 -7.02 38.13
CA GLU A 557 1.65 -6.32 37.76
C GLU A 557 1.81 -5.46 36.51
N ARG A 558 2.88 -4.67 36.44
CA ARG A 558 3.15 -3.82 35.26
C ARG A 558 3.49 -4.66 34.02
N SER A 559 4.17 -5.78 34.21
CA SER A 559 4.49 -6.72 33.13
C SER A 559 3.22 -7.37 32.58
N PHE A 560 2.29 -7.74 33.45
CA PHE A 560 0.96 -8.25 33.09
C PHE A 560 0.14 -7.21 32.30
N LEU A 561 0.06 -5.98 32.78
CA LEU A 561 -0.65 -4.90 32.05
C LEU A 561 -0.05 -4.61 30.67
N ASN A 562 1.28 -4.65 30.55
CA ASN A 562 1.94 -4.51 29.25
C ASN A 562 1.55 -5.67 28.31
N PHE A 563 1.57 -6.91 28.82
CA PHE A 563 1.16 -8.10 28.07
C PHE A 563 -0.28 -7.98 27.56
N GLU A 564 -1.24 -7.65 28.43
CA GLU A 564 -2.63 -7.43 28.04
C GLU A 564 -2.75 -6.33 26.98
N ARG A 565 -2.02 -5.22 27.13
CA ARG A 565 -2.02 -4.13 26.14
C ARG A 565 -1.52 -4.59 24.77
N ARG A 566 -0.47 -5.42 24.71
CA ARG A 566 0.10 -5.95 23.45
C ARG A 566 -0.83 -6.94 22.77
N CYS A 567 -1.50 -7.77 23.58
CA CYS A 567 -2.42 -8.80 23.13
C CYS A 567 -3.89 -8.43 23.30
N LYS A 568 -4.24 -7.13 23.33
CA LYS A 568 -5.62 -6.67 23.59
C LYS A 568 -6.69 -7.27 22.67
N TRP A 569 -6.29 -7.71 21.47
CA TRP A 569 -7.17 -8.36 20.52
C TRP A 569 -7.65 -9.74 21.02
N ALA A 570 -6.88 -10.40 21.89
CA ALA A 570 -7.16 -11.71 22.45
C ALA A 570 -8.19 -11.68 23.60
N PHE A 571 -8.26 -10.57 24.34
CA PHE A 571 -9.04 -10.43 25.58
C PHE A 571 -10.33 -9.63 25.39
N ARG A 572 -10.90 -9.69 24.18
CA ARG A 572 -12.17 -9.05 23.85
C ARG A 572 -13.34 -9.78 24.54
N GLU A 573 -14.24 -9.04 25.17
CA GLU A 573 -15.40 -9.61 25.88
C GLU A 573 -16.26 -10.49 24.96
N GLU A 574 -16.33 -10.17 23.67
CA GLU A 574 -17.11 -10.90 22.69
C GLU A 574 -16.65 -12.36 22.50
N TYR A 575 -15.41 -12.73 22.89
CA TYR A 575 -14.98 -14.13 22.88
C TYR A 575 -15.81 -14.99 23.85
N SER A 576 -16.27 -14.42 24.97
CA SER A 576 -17.08 -15.15 25.97
C SER A 576 -18.47 -15.55 25.44
N GLN A 577 -18.91 -14.94 24.34
CA GLN A 577 -20.19 -15.23 23.69
C GLN A 577 -20.08 -16.40 22.69
N VAL A 578 -18.88 -16.87 22.39
CA VAL A 578 -18.62 -17.99 21.47
C VAL A 578 -18.44 -19.26 22.30
N PRO A 579 -19.20 -20.35 22.06
CA PRO A 579 -19.23 -21.54 22.92
C PRO A 579 -17.99 -22.44 22.82
N VAL A 580 -16.97 -22.01 22.07
CA VAL A 580 -15.73 -22.74 21.83
C VAL A 580 -14.57 -21.90 22.34
N GLU A 581 -13.71 -22.51 23.15
CA GLU A 581 -12.47 -21.91 23.65
C GLU A 581 -11.53 -21.56 22.47
N PRO A 582 -11.01 -20.32 22.40
CA PRO A 582 -10.06 -19.91 21.37
C PRO A 582 -8.71 -20.62 21.52
N VAL A 583 -8.25 -21.24 20.44
CA VAL A 583 -6.95 -21.92 20.39
C VAL A 583 -5.80 -20.90 20.33
N ALA A 584 -4.72 -21.21 21.05
CA ALA A 584 -3.48 -20.42 21.15
C ALA A 584 -3.71 -18.97 21.66
N GLN A 585 -4.62 -18.78 22.62
CA GLN A 585 -4.68 -17.50 23.32
C GLN A 585 -3.41 -17.25 24.15
N PRO A 586 -2.95 -15.99 24.24
CA PRO A 586 -1.80 -15.63 25.04
C PRO A 586 -2.13 -15.77 26.53
N ASN A 587 -1.30 -16.52 27.26
CA ASN A 587 -1.40 -16.70 28.71
C ASN A 587 -0.12 -16.19 29.41
N PHE A 588 -0.28 -15.25 30.35
CA PHE A 588 0.84 -14.65 31.06
C PHE A 588 1.46 -15.58 32.13
N GLU A 589 0.64 -16.41 32.79
CA GLU A 589 1.12 -17.35 33.80
C GLU A 589 1.99 -18.44 33.18
N ASP A 590 1.60 -18.93 32.00
CA ASP A 590 2.38 -19.89 31.23
C ASP A 590 3.73 -19.29 30.80
N TYR A 591 3.75 -18.02 30.39
CA TYR A 591 5.00 -17.31 30.09
C TYR A 591 5.90 -17.21 31.32
N MET A 592 5.36 -16.82 32.47
CA MET A 592 6.14 -16.69 33.71
C MET A 592 6.73 -18.04 34.13
N THR A 593 5.93 -19.11 34.04
CA THR A 593 6.38 -20.48 34.30
C THR A 593 7.51 -20.90 33.35
N TRP A 594 7.37 -20.65 32.05
CA TRP A 594 8.41 -20.94 31.06
C TRP A 594 9.68 -20.09 31.26
N ARG A 595 9.50 -18.83 31.67
CA ARG A 595 10.61 -17.91 31.88
C ARG A 595 11.48 -18.36 33.04
N ASP A 596 10.84 -18.78 34.14
CA ASP A 596 11.49 -19.22 35.36
C ASP A 596 12.04 -20.67 35.26
N ALA A 597 11.61 -21.43 34.24
CA ALA A 597 12.15 -22.75 33.93
C ALA A 597 13.56 -22.70 33.32
N GLU A 598 14.44 -23.60 33.76
CA GLU A 598 15.73 -23.86 33.12
C GLU A 598 15.52 -24.48 31.74
N THR A 599 16.17 -23.92 30.72
CA THR A 599 16.07 -24.39 29.34
C THR A 599 17.35 -25.10 28.96
N SER A 600 17.25 -26.37 28.56
CA SER A 600 18.42 -27.24 28.30
C SER A 600 19.04 -27.05 26.92
N THR A 601 18.27 -26.59 25.93
CA THR A 601 18.76 -26.41 24.56
C THR A 601 19.38 -25.03 24.38
N PRO A 602 20.66 -24.93 24.00
CA PRO A 602 21.32 -23.64 23.82
C PRO A 602 20.84 -22.95 22.52
N PRO A 603 20.72 -21.60 22.49
CA PRO A 603 20.14 -20.87 21.35
C PRO A 603 20.86 -21.06 20.02
N ASP A 604 22.18 -21.26 20.02
CA ASP A 604 22.98 -21.49 18.80
C ASP A 604 22.59 -22.81 18.12
N ARG A 605 22.31 -23.87 18.88
CA ARG A 605 21.86 -25.17 18.34
C ARG A 605 20.48 -25.09 17.69
N LEU A 606 19.58 -24.30 18.27
CA LEU A 606 18.26 -24.02 17.67
C LEU A 606 18.41 -23.27 16.35
N LEU A 607 19.30 -22.28 16.28
CA LEU A 607 19.57 -21.54 15.04
C LEU A 607 20.25 -22.40 13.97
N GLU A 608 21.13 -23.33 14.36
CA GLU A 608 21.70 -24.33 13.43
C GLU A 608 20.63 -25.25 12.86
N SER A 609 19.75 -25.78 13.71
CA SER A 609 18.58 -26.58 13.30
C SER A 609 17.70 -25.82 12.31
N ALA A 610 17.32 -24.59 12.65
CA ALA A 610 16.53 -23.73 11.78
C ALA A 610 17.22 -23.45 10.44
N SER A 611 18.53 -23.16 10.46
CA SER A 611 19.31 -22.90 9.26
C SER A 611 19.35 -24.12 8.34
N ALA A 612 19.58 -25.31 8.88
CA ALA A 612 19.59 -26.56 8.10
C ALA A 612 18.24 -26.79 7.40
N VAL A 613 17.13 -26.64 8.11
CA VAL A 613 15.78 -26.79 7.54
C VAL A 613 15.49 -25.75 6.46
N LEU A 614 15.88 -24.49 6.66
CA LEU A 614 15.68 -23.42 5.67
C LEU A 614 16.56 -23.60 4.43
N LEU A 615 17.79 -24.11 4.59
CA LEU A 615 18.68 -24.42 3.47
C LEU A 615 18.12 -25.55 2.61
N GLU A 616 17.65 -26.63 3.24
CA GLU A 616 16.98 -27.73 2.54
C GLU A 616 15.75 -27.24 1.77
N LEU A 617 14.94 -26.37 2.36
CA LEU A 617 13.81 -25.73 1.67
C LEU A 617 14.24 -24.85 0.49
N SER A 618 15.41 -24.22 0.58
CA SER A 618 15.94 -23.37 -0.49
C SER A 618 16.54 -24.14 -1.66
N GLU A 619 16.95 -25.38 -1.41
CA GLU A 619 17.49 -26.31 -2.41
C GLU A 619 16.41 -27.18 -3.06
N SER A 620 15.19 -27.18 -2.53
CA SER A 620 14.07 -27.92 -3.09
C SER A 620 13.68 -27.39 -4.48
N ASP A 621 13.55 -28.30 -5.45
CA ASP A 621 13.05 -27.97 -6.80
C ASP A 621 11.52 -27.85 -6.87
N CYS A 622 10.79 -28.14 -5.79
CA CYS A 622 9.32 -28.11 -5.80
C CYS A 622 8.80 -26.68 -5.70
N ALA A 623 8.44 -26.07 -6.83
CA ALA A 623 7.86 -24.74 -6.88
C ALA A 623 6.51 -24.60 -6.13
N GLY A 624 5.91 -25.72 -5.70
CA GLY A 624 4.64 -25.78 -4.99
C GLY A 624 3.56 -24.93 -5.66
N ARG A 625 2.79 -24.19 -4.85
CA ARG A 625 1.79 -23.23 -5.35
C ARG A 625 2.36 -21.83 -5.60
N ALA A 626 3.68 -21.66 -5.58
CA ALA A 626 4.30 -20.33 -5.70
C ALA A 626 4.43 -19.84 -7.14
N GLY A 627 4.36 -20.73 -8.14
CA GLY A 627 4.34 -20.38 -9.56
C GLY A 627 5.49 -19.44 -9.96
N PHE A 628 5.15 -18.32 -10.62
CA PHE A 628 6.11 -17.31 -11.07
C PHE A 628 6.94 -16.68 -9.93
N TRP A 629 6.44 -16.69 -8.70
CA TRP A 629 7.07 -16.07 -7.53
C TRP A 629 7.88 -17.05 -6.68
N TRP A 630 8.09 -18.28 -7.14
CA TRP A 630 8.89 -19.27 -6.42
C TRP A 630 10.28 -18.73 -6.02
N LYS A 631 10.96 -18.02 -6.93
CA LYS A 631 12.27 -17.41 -6.66
C LYS A 631 12.21 -16.35 -5.55
N ASP A 632 11.12 -15.58 -5.47
CA ASP A 632 10.95 -14.58 -4.42
C ASP A 632 10.70 -15.22 -3.05
N ARG A 633 9.91 -16.30 -3.02
CA ARG A 633 9.69 -17.12 -1.83
C ARG A 633 11.02 -17.70 -1.33
N LEU A 634 11.79 -18.32 -2.22
CA LEU A 634 13.10 -18.88 -1.89
C LEU A 634 14.07 -17.80 -1.41
N LYS A 635 14.08 -16.62 -2.03
CA LYS A 635 14.90 -15.50 -1.59
C LYS A 635 14.58 -15.08 -0.15
N CYS A 636 13.32 -15.13 0.26
CA CYS A 636 12.94 -14.86 1.66
C CYS A 636 13.45 -15.95 2.60
N VAL A 637 13.30 -17.23 2.22
CA VAL A 637 13.81 -18.38 2.98
C VAL A 637 15.33 -18.32 3.13
N SER A 638 16.07 -18.10 2.05
CA SER A 638 17.55 -18.02 2.06
C SER A 638 18.05 -16.84 2.89
N LYS A 639 17.33 -15.71 2.93
CA LYS A 639 17.67 -14.58 3.82
C LYS A 639 17.55 -14.96 5.29
N LEU A 640 16.48 -15.68 5.67
CA LEU A 640 16.31 -16.17 7.03
C LEU A 640 17.40 -17.21 7.39
N ALA A 641 17.72 -18.12 6.48
CA ALA A 641 18.82 -19.08 6.68
C ALA A 641 20.16 -18.39 6.93
N SER A 642 20.49 -17.38 6.11
CA SER A 642 21.70 -16.58 6.28
C SER A 642 21.71 -15.85 7.63
N LEU A 643 20.57 -15.31 8.06
CA LEU A 643 20.44 -14.65 9.36
C LEU A 643 20.63 -15.65 10.51
N CYS A 644 20.08 -16.87 10.44
CA CYS A 644 20.31 -17.91 11.43
C CYS A 644 21.80 -18.19 11.63
N THR A 645 22.53 -18.38 10.53
CA THR A 645 23.98 -18.65 10.56
C THR A 645 24.74 -17.47 11.18
N GLN A 646 24.43 -16.23 10.76
CA GLN A 646 25.06 -15.03 11.32
C GLN A 646 24.80 -14.90 12.83
N MET A 647 23.57 -15.15 13.28
CA MET A 647 23.22 -15.11 14.70
C MET A 647 23.95 -16.19 15.50
N ALA A 648 23.99 -17.43 15.00
CA ALA A 648 24.68 -18.55 15.65
C ALA A 648 26.19 -18.29 15.80
N ASP A 649 26.84 -17.79 14.75
CA ASP A 649 28.27 -17.47 14.79
C ASP A 649 28.58 -16.31 15.73
N LYS A 650 27.69 -15.31 15.79
CA LYS A 650 27.83 -14.19 16.72
C LYS A 650 27.68 -14.64 18.18
N ILE A 651 26.76 -15.57 18.47
CA ILE A 651 26.61 -16.14 19.83
C ILE A 651 27.87 -16.87 20.26
N ARG A 652 28.49 -17.65 19.36
CA ARG A 652 29.73 -18.39 19.65
C ARG A 652 30.97 -17.52 19.84
N SER A 653 31.01 -16.38 19.15
CA SER A 653 32.17 -15.48 19.14
C SER A 653 32.04 -14.31 20.13
N ALA A 654 30.91 -14.15 20.80
CA ALA A 654 30.68 -13.03 21.70
C ALA A 654 31.34 -13.24 23.06
N ASP A 655 32.26 -12.33 23.42
CA ASP A 655 32.87 -12.26 24.74
C ASP A 655 32.04 -11.43 25.76
N GLY A 656 30.82 -11.00 25.39
CA GLY A 656 29.99 -10.07 26.17
C GLY A 656 28.49 -10.12 25.84
N PRO A 657 27.67 -9.27 26.49
CA PRO A 657 26.21 -9.27 26.31
C PRO A 657 25.83 -8.85 24.88
N LEU A 658 24.96 -9.65 24.26
CA LEU A 658 24.46 -9.43 22.90
C LEU A 658 23.33 -8.39 22.90
N ASN A 659 23.40 -7.44 21.96
CA ASN A 659 22.34 -6.46 21.75
C ASN A 659 21.53 -6.79 20.49
N PHE A 660 20.24 -6.43 20.53
CA PHE A 660 19.31 -6.68 19.43
C PHE A 660 19.15 -5.41 18.60
N GLN A 661 19.45 -5.51 17.31
CA GLN A 661 19.21 -4.43 16.36
C GLN A 661 18.20 -4.89 15.29
N TYR A 662 17.00 -4.33 15.33
CA TYR A 662 15.97 -4.60 14.33
C TYR A 662 16.20 -3.74 13.08
N ALA A 663 16.63 -4.38 11.99
CA ALA A 663 16.89 -3.73 10.72
C ALA A 663 15.92 -4.27 9.66
N LYS A 664 14.91 -3.45 9.30
CA LYS A 664 13.81 -3.85 8.39
C LYS A 664 14.31 -4.35 7.02
N ASN A 665 15.49 -3.92 6.59
CA ASN A 665 16.15 -4.34 5.35
C ASN A 665 16.80 -5.73 5.43
N VAL A 666 17.10 -6.22 6.63
CA VAL A 666 17.72 -7.53 6.87
C VAL A 666 16.66 -8.60 7.11
N SER A 667 15.76 -8.35 8.07
CA SER A 667 14.63 -9.23 8.38
C SER A 667 13.46 -8.40 8.91
N PRO A 668 12.21 -8.72 8.50
CA PRO A 668 11.03 -8.06 9.05
C PRO A 668 10.76 -8.46 10.50
N TRP A 669 11.27 -9.61 10.96
CA TRP A 669 10.83 -10.24 12.21
C TRP A 669 11.92 -10.44 13.24
N PHE A 670 13.17 -10.63 12.81
CA PHE A 670 14.27 -11.05 13.68
C PHE A 670 15.36 -9.99 13.75
N PRO A 671 16.00 -9.81 14.91
CA PRO A 671 17.07 -8.84 15.07
C PRO A 671 18.38 -9.36 14.45
N VAL A 672 19.28 -8.42 14.14
CA VAL A 672 20.70 -8.70 14.01
C VAL A 672 21.33 -8.61 15.40
N LEU A 673 22.24 -9.53 15.72
CA LEU A 673 22.97 -9.53 16.99
C LEU A 673 24.25 -8.69 16.85
N CYS A 674 24.41 -7.68 17.71
CA CYS A 674 25.55 -6.77 17.71
C CYS A 674 26.48 -6.99 18.90
#